data_AF-A0A9Q0DLK8-F1
#
_entry.id   AF-A0A9Q0DLK8-F1
#
_cell.length_a   1.000
_cell.length_b   1.000
_cell.length_c   1.000
_cell.angle_alpha   90.00
_cell.angle_beta   90.00
_cell.angle_gamma   90.00
#
_symmetry.space_group_name_H-M   'P 1'
#
loop_
_entity.id
_entity.type
_entity.pdbx_description
1 polymer ?
#
loop_
_entity_poly.entity_id
_entity_poly.type
_entity_poly.pdbx_seq_one_letter_code
_entity_poly.pdbx_strand_id
1 'polypeptide(L)'
;DEKGQGRHATQGRHQVLEAHREVRLQASIKLFPLRQLNNNNRPISSGLWDTECTSSKLFECSRIRALADERDAVQKKTFTKWVNSHLSRVSCRIADLYHDLQDGYMLTRLLEPRPTRGRMRIHCLENVDKALQFLKEQRVHLENVGSHDIVDGNHRLTLGLIWTIILRFQIQVIKIETEDNRETRSAKDALLLWCQMKTAGYSEARLDRQAFNIAEQSLGLTKLLDPEDVNTENPDEKSIITYVVSYYHYFSKMKALIVEGKRVGKVLENCVEAEKIVNRYEGLASDLLDWIETTIAVISNQKFANSLTGVQQQLQAFTTYCTIEKPIKFQEKGNLEVLLFTIQSKLRANNQKPYVPHDGKLISDINKAWERLEKAEHERGVALRKELIRQEKLELLAQRFDHKTTMRQAWLNENQRLVSQDNFGYDLPAVEAAMKKHEAIEADIASYEDRIGVVVELSTEMETEGYYDIRRILARKENILGQWGLLKELVVGRRTRLEENLALQKTFQDMVYMIDWMEDTQAQLLSKDFGKHLLEVDDLLQKHSLQEVDITVQAERVETLNAAALKFTTLEGYRPCDPQVICNRVNHVSSCLEELKQLAAKRREELEESRQLWAFFQELEESAVWIREKSSILGAQGYGKDVSSVLKLLQKHKTLAGELLAHRSLLQRGKQILSEQSFSAAGIQEHILEVKGEWKDLEDQAALRLHHLQEALNAAQFSTETDDVLAWLQDAYRLVSSEDFGHDEYSTCSLLKKHRDVSDAVDKHRPHLVALRKHLVALPPQYRDQEEIQVRVGEAEQLYTEVVEVAVLRQQWLHDALAVYRMFSEVNSCELWIDEKEQWLDKMEVPERLEDVEVVAHRFESLDQEMNSLMGRILDVNEIVQQLLDGGHPSSTEVRGCQDHLNSRWNQIVELVEQRKDHLDSVLRLQNYLLECTEIKSQIQDKRKAIDATQYAGSDLGGVLALQRRLSTMEGALSVLEPKLLHLQEEAEHLASAQPGRAMEVLVPFEGISVEWEELKRTLQGCEDSLMVAGRLQSFIQDLDSFLTWLVQTQTTAASDQLPNTLEEAEKYEEDYERLQAVNELLETEEAPLPHAALQQWLQKLDVGWNKLLEMWESRREVLVQAHIFHLFLRDVKQAESFLNNQESALALVELPTTVETVEAALRKHKDFTTTMELNLHRIKAVIEAGESLISQNNIYSDRIRQRVDALASRGNQNRDLAQQWLEKLNVQWVLQRFHQDCHEVRNKRTRSSVWSCSLW
;
A
#
# COMPACT_ATOMS: atom_id res chain seq x y z
N ASP A 1 4.09 43.52 -61.42
CA ASP A 1 3.37 44.70 -60.88
C ASP A 1 4.43 45.69 -60.38
N GLU A 2 4.64 46.84 -61.04
CA GLU A 2 3.84 48.08 -60.93
C GLU A 2 4.01 48.77 -59.56
N LYS A 3 4.30 50.07 -59.39
CA LYS A 3 4.58 51.26 -60.25
C LYS A 3 5.46 52.23 -59.39
N GLY A 4 6.10 53.30 -59.84
CA GLY A 4 6.24 53.97 -61.14
C GLY A 4 6.56 55.48 -60.96
N GLN A 5 7.11 56.15 -62.00
CA GLN A 5 7.55 57.58 -62.04
C GLN A 5 8.84 57.93 -61.26
N GLY A 6 9.87 58.61 -61.81
CA GLY A 6 10.24 58.82 -63.22
C GLY A 6 9.98 60.21 -63.83
N ARG A 7 10.89 60.65 -64.75
CA ARG A 7 11.01 61.93 -65.52
C ARG A 7 12.04 62.92 -64.92
N HIS A 8 12.83 63.71 -65.67
CA HIS A 8 13.08 63.90 -67.13
C HIS A 8 14.43 64.68 -67.28
N ALA A 9 15.14 64.83 -68.42
CA ALA A 9 15.05 64.32 -69.81
C ALA A 9 16.48 64.23 -70.43
N THR A 10 16.70 64.58 -71.71
CA THR A 10 17.97 64.40 -72.47
C THR A 10 18.21 65.48 -73.56
N GLN A 11 19.44 65.50 -74.13
CA GLN A 11 19.73 65.53 -75.59
C GLN A 11 20.34 66.78 -76.30
N GLY A 12 21.57 66.61 -76.86
CA GLY A 12 22.06 67.23 -78.12
C GLY A 12 22.69 68.65 -78.09
N ARG A 13 23.39 69.15 -79.13
CA ARG A 13 24.11 68.49 -80.26
C ARG A 13 25.00 69.52 -81.06
N HIS A 14 26.10 69.06 -81.69
CA HIS A 14 26.98 69.66 -82.74
C HIS A 14 27.01 71.16 -83.08
N GLN A 15 28.21 71.75 -83.18
CA GLN A 15 28.96 72.12 -84.43
C GLN A 15 30.33 72.75 -84.02
N VAL A 16 31.54 72.57 -84.59
CA VAL A 16 32.13 72.02 -85.85
C VAL A 16 32.64 73.09 -86.84
N LEU A 17 33.82 72.84 -87.44
CA LEU A 17 34.64 73.65 -88.38
C LEU A 17 35.54 74.76 -87.78
N GLU A 18 36.66 75.17 -88.41
CA GLU A 18 37.75 74.46 -89.13
C GLU A 18 38.90 75.45 -89.47
N ALA A 19 40.17 75.01 -89.53
CA ALA A 19 41.23 75.60 -90.38
C ALA A 19 42.57 74.83 -90.26
N HIS A 20 42.92 74.02 -91.26
CA HIS A 20 44.27 73.43 -91.39
C HIS A 20 45.28 74.39 -92.03
N ARG A 21 46.59 74.18 -91.77
CA ARG A 21 47.50 73.69 -92.83
C ARG A 21 48.86 73.19 -92.32
N GLU A 22 49.18 71.96 -92.72
CA GLU A 22 50.55 71.48 -92.84
C GLU A 22 51.19 72.05 -94.12
N VAL A 23 52.54 72.15 -94.15
CA VAL A 23 53.34 71.68 -95.29
C VAL A 23 54.65 71.10 -94.75
N ARG A 24 55.04 69.92 -95.22
CA ARG A 24 56.35 69.31 -94.96
C ARG A 24 56.78 68.46 -96.16
N LEU A 25 57.62 68.98 -97.05
CA LEU A 25 58.34 68.17 -98.05
C LEU A 25 59.52 68.93 -98.70
N GLN A 26 60.29 68.22 -99.52
CA GLN A 26 61.62 68.60 -100.00
C GLN A 26 61.59 69.37 -101.34
N ALA A 27 62.61 70.20 -101.57
CA ALA A 27 63.16 70.42 -102.92
C ALA A 27 64.65 70.81 -102.83
N SER A 28 65.47 70.28 -103.74
CA SER A 28 66.87 70.69 -103.96
C SER A 28 67.00 71.34 -105.33
N ILE A 29 67.87 72.36 -105.47
CA ILE A 29 68.53 72.88 -106.70
C ILE A 29 69.30 74.14 -106.23
N LYS A 30 70.62 74.14 -106.01
CA LYS A 30 71.75 74.15 -106.96
C LYS A 30 71.63 75.19 -108.08
N LEU A 31 72.40 76.29 -107.97
CA LEU A 31 73.11 76.91 -109.12
C LEU A 31 74.27 77.81 -108.63
N PHE A 32 75.49 77.25 -108.65
CA PHE A 32 76.73 77.99 -108.92
C PHE A 32 76.76 78.35 -110.44
N PRO A 33 77.68 79.19 -110.98
CA PRO A 33 78.94 79.66 -110.37
C PRO A 33 79.26 81.17 -110.56
N LEU A 34 80.39 81.60 -109.99
CA LEU A 34 81.48 82.19 -110.78
C LEU A 34 82.82 82.01 -110.03
N ARG A 35 83.97 82.24 -110.70
CA ARG A 35 85.28 81.68 -110.30
C ARG A 35 86.42 82.69 -110.53
N GLN A 36 87.36 82.78 -109.58
CA GLN A 36 88.67 83.47 -109.68
C GLN A 36 88.56 85.01 -109.84
N LEU A 37 89.53 85.84 -109.42
CA LEU A 37 91.00 85.73 -109.52
C LEU A 37 91.76 86.14 -108.23
N ASN A 38 93.09 86.25 -108.34
CA ASN A 38 94.08 86.33 -107.26
C ASN A 38 95.12 87.45 -107.53
N ASN A 39 96.00 87.71 -106.55
CA ASN A 39 97.32 88.37 -106.61
C ASN A 39 97.45 89.92 -106.55
N ASN A 40 98.05 90.36 -105.43
CA ASN A 40 99.34 91.07 -105.34
C ASN A 40 99.51 92.60 -105.55
N ASN A 41 99.66 93.30 -104.41
CA ASN A 41 100.95 93.81 -103.87
C ASN A 41 101.78 94.90 -104.62
N ARG A 42 101.93 96.08 -103.98
CA ARG A 42 103.11 97.02 -104.01
C ARG A 42 103.44 97.78 -105.33
N PRO A 43 104.41 98.73 -105.33
CA PRO A 43 104.71 99.80 -104.35
C PRO A 43 104.96 101.19 -105.03
N ILE A 44 105.39 102.22 -104.29
CA ILE A 44 106.67 103.00 -104.45
C ILE A 44 106.62 104.33 -103.66
N SER A 45 107.80 104.88 -103.37
CA SER A 45 108.11 106.16 -102.68
C SER A 45 107.90 107.39 -103.62
N SER A 46 108.29 108.64 -103.35
CA SER A 46 109.35 109.23 -102.52
C SER A 46 109.17 110.75 -102.36
N GLY A 47 110.14 111.43 -101.71
CA GLY A 47 110.38 112.86 -101.88
C GLY A 47 110.33 113.68 -100.59
N LEU A 48 111.44 114.33 -100.24
CA LEU A 48 111.51 115.29 -99.13
C LEU A 48 112.62 116.32 -99.42
N TRP A 49 112.29 117.61 -99.32
CA TRP A 49 113.15 118.79 -99.52
C TRP A 49 113.78 118.99 -100.92
N ASP A 50 113.35 120.05 -101.60
CA ASP A 50 114.24 121.20 -101.80
C ASP A 50 113.43 122.52 -101.77
N THR A 51 113.99 123.62 -102.23
CA THR A 51 113.75 124.99 -101.69
C THR A 51 112.72 125.87 -102.44
N GLU A 52 112.30 126.93 -101.74
CA GLU A 52 111.61 128.16 -102.20
C GLU A 52 110.32 128.06 -103.08
N CYS A 53 109.16 128.09 -102.42
CA CYS A 53 107.97 128.79 -102.98
C CYS A 53 106.97 129.19 -101.87
N THR A 54 106.94 130.47 -101.50
CA THR A 54 106.12 131.01 -100.38
C THR A 54 104.89 131.78 -100.88
N SER A 55 103.86 131.05 -101.34
CA SER A 55 102.52 131.63 -101.52
C SER A 55 101.41 130.62 -101.18
N SER A 56 101.29 129.52 -101.94
CA SER A 56 100.16 128.57 -101.83
C SER A 56 99.95 127.98 -100.42
N LYS A 57 101.05 127.73 -99.68
CA LYS A 57 100.99 127.20 -98.30
C LYS A 57 100.22 128.10 -97.32
N LEU A 58 100.13 129.41 -97.56
CA LEU A 58 99.33 130.32 -96.72
C LEU A 58 97.83 130.24 -97.02
N PHE A 59 97.46 129.97 -98.28
CA PHE A 59 96.05 129.88 -98.69
C PHE A 59 95.41 128.56 -98.22
N GLU A 60 96.13 127.44 -98.37
CA GLU A 60 95.63 126.14 -97.86
C GLU A 60 95.56 126.09 -96.34
N CYS A 61 96.57 126.60 -95.62
CA CYS A 61 96.51 126.73 -94.16
C CYS A 61 95.33 127.59 -93.69
N SER A 62 94.94 128.62 -94.44
CA SER A 62 93.77 129.46 -94.14
C SER A 62 92.45 128.70 -94.30
N ARG A 63 92.28 127.94 -95.41
CA ARG A 63 91.06 127.14 -95.63
C ARG A 63 90.93 125.97 -94.65
N ILE A 64 92.05 125.33 -94.31
CA ILE A 64 92.11 124.25 -93.31
C ILE A 64 91.81 124.79 -91.90
N ARG A 65 92.22 126.03 -91.56
CA ARG A 65 91.78 126.69 -90.32
C ARG A 65 90.27 126.93 -90.30
N ALA A 66 89.70 127.57 -91.33
CA ALA A 66 88.27 127.87 -91.35
C ALA A 66 87.39 126.62 -91.13
N LEU A 67 87.70 125.50 -91.81
CA LEU A 67 86.99 124.22 -91.65
C LEU A 67 87.25 123.54 -90.29
N ALA A 68 88.39 123.80 -89.65
CA ALA A 68 88.65 123.32 -88.29
C ALA A 68 87.88 124.15 -87.25
N ASP A 69 87.85 125.47 -87.41
CA ASP A 69 87.20 126.40 -86.48
C ASP A 69 85.66 126.26 -86.53
N GLU A 70 85.08 126.00 -87.71
CA GLU A 70 83.66 125.65 -87.88
C GLU A 70 83.30 124.32 -87.18
N ARG A 71 84.17 123.30 -87.27
CA ARG A 71 83.98 122.03 -86.57
C ARG A 71 84.18 122.14 -85.05
N ASP A 72 85.15 122.93 -84.59
CA ASP A 72 85.34 123.22 -83.17
C ASP A 72 84.09 123.96 -82.62
N ALA A 73 83.43 124.82 -83.41
CA ALA A 73 82.17 125.47 -83.04
C ALA A 73 80.98 124.48 -82.93
N VAL A 74 80.80 123.55 -83.88
CA VAL A 74 79.77 122.50 -83.81
C VAL A 74 80.01 121.54 -82.64
N GLN A 75 81.27 121.16 -82.38
CA GLN A 75 81.64 120.38 -81.20
C GLN A 75 81.32 121.16 -79.91
N LYS A 76 81.67 122.45 -79.82
CA LYS A 76 81.34 123.30 -78.66
C LYS A 76 79.83 123.31 -78.41
N LYS A 77 79.03 123.57 -79.45
CA LYS A 77 77.56 123.61 -79.39
C LYS A 77 76.97 122.28 -78.89
N THR A 78 77.38 121.17 -79.50
CA THR A 78 76.87 119.83 -79.19
C THR A 78 77.29 119.37 -77.79
N PHE A 79 78.55 119.58 -77.42
CA PHE A 79 79.07 119.22 -76.09
C PHE A 79 78.48 120.11 -74.98
N THR A 80 78.23 121.41 -75.23
CA THR A 80 77.52 122.28 -74.29
C THR A 80 76.10 121.76 -74.03
N LYS A 81 75.37 121.38 -75.09
CA LYS A 81 74.04 120.74 -74.97
C LYS A 81 74.12 119.39 -74.22
N TRP A 82 75.14 118.56 -74.49
CA TRP A 82 75.31 117.25 -73.84
C TRP A 82 75.65 117.35 -72.35
N VAL A 83 76.59 118.23 -71.98
CA VAL A 83 76.95 118.54 -70.58
C VAL A 83 75.72 119.06 -69.84
N ASN A 84 74.97 119.99 -70.44
CA ASN A 84 73.72 120.49 -69.86
C ASN A 84 72.62 119.41 -69.73
N SER A 85 72.58 118.41 -70.62
CA SER A 85 71.67 117.26 -70.50
C SER A 85 71.99 116.33 -69.34
N HIS A 86 73.17 116.46 -68.72
CA HIS A 86 73.58 115.73 -67.51
C HIS A 86 73.52 116.63 -66.28
N LEU A 87 74.10 117.84 -66.35
CA LEU A 87 74.08 118.82 -65.26
C LEU A 87 72.66 119.25 -64.86
N SER A 88 71.68 119.23 -65.78
CA SER A 88 70.27 119.51 -65.45
C SER A 88 69.69 118.54 -64.42
N ARG A 89 70.16 117.29 -64.37
CA ARG A 89 69.76 116.30 -63.34
C ARG A 89 70.23 116.67 -61.93
N VAL A 90 71.28 117.48 -61.84
CA VAL A 90 71.81 118.08 -60.59
C VAL A 90 71.55 119.61 -60.53
N SER A 91 70.56 120.09 -61.28
CA SER A 91 70.12 121.51 -61.34
C SER A 91 71.22 122.53 -61.67
N CYS A 92 72.28 122.11 -62.36
CA CYS A 92 73.36 122.97 -62.83
C CYS A 92 73.25 123.19 -64.35
N ARG A 93 73.83 124.29 -64.86
CA ARG A 93 73.86 124.60 -66.29
C ARG A 93 75.08 125.47 -66.62
N ILE A 94 75.68 125.23 -67.79
CA ILE A 94 76.71 126.08 -68.41
C ILE A 94 76.13 126.83 -69.62
N ALA A 95 76.65 128.04 -69.85
CA ALA A 95 76.37 128.89 -70.99
C ALA A 95 77.52 128.85 -72.02
N ASP A 96 78.77 128.89 -71.58
CA ASP A 96 79.96 128.81 -72.44
C ASP A 96 80.95 127.74 -71.95
N LEU A 97 81.08 126.66 -72.73
CA LEU A 97 81.92 125.50 -72.42
C LEU A 97 83.40 125.83 -72.12
N TYR A 98 83.93 126.93 -72.65
CA TYR A 98 85.35 127.28 -72.50
C TYR A 98 85.62 128.17 -71.29
N HIS A 99 84.58 128.79 -70.71
CA HIS A 99 84.68 129.67 -69.55
C HIS A 99 84.13 128.99 -68.30
N ASP A 100 82.95 128.38 -68.39
CA ASP A 100 82.27 127.77 -67.25
C ASP A 100 82.89 126.45 -66.76
N LEU A 101 83.91 125.94 -67.47
CA LEU A 101 84.73 124.80 -67.03
C LEU A 101 86.08 125.22 -66.40
N GLN A 102 86.48 126.50 -66.50
CA GLN A 102 87.78 126.99 -66.03
C GLN A 102 87.93 126.90 -64.51
N ASP A 103 86.83 126.99 -63.75
CA ASP A 103 86.87 126.87 -62.28
C ASP A 103 86.87 125.41 -61.78
N GLY A 104 86.75 124.45 -62.69
CA GLY A 104 86.58 123.02 -62.44
C GLY A 104 85.30 122.63 -61.69
N TYR A 105 84.46 123.58 -61.26
CA TYR A 105 83.26 123.30 -60.47
C TYR A 105 82.21 122.58 -61.31
N MET A 106 81.95 123.07 -62.53
CA MET A 106 80.98 122.42 -63.41
C MET A 106 81.48 121.06 -63.93
N LEU A 107 82.81 120.89 -64.08
CA LEU A 107 83.43 119.61 -64.45
C LEU A 107 83.34 118.57 -63.33
N THR A 108 83.60 118.97 -62.08
CA THR A 108 83.42 118.11 -60.89
C THR A 108 81.94 117.81 -60.63
N ARG A 109 81.01 118.72 -60.96
CA ARG A 109 79.57 118.43 -60.95
C ARG A 109 79.10 117.47 -62.04
N LEU A 110 79.80 117.40 -63.18
CA LEU A 110 79.49 116.48 -64.28
C LEU A 110 79.97 115.04 -64.01
N LEU A 111 81.03 114.88 -63.22
CA LEU A 111 81.68 113.59 -62.91
C LEU A 111 81.43 113.10 -61.48
N GLU A 112 80.80 113.92 -60.64
CA GLU A 112 80.48 113.72 -59.22
C GLU A 112 81.61 113.72 -58.14
N PRO A 113 82.92 113.97 -58.37
CA PRO A 113 83.84 114.24 -57.26
C PRO A 113 83.49 115.55 -56.53
N ARG A 114 83.83 115.65 -55.24
CA ARG A 114 83.49 116.82 -54.40
C ARG A 114 84.34 118.05 -54.76
N PRO A 115 83.74 119.19 -55.18
CA PRO A 115 84.49 120.42 -55.46
C PRO A 115 85.01 121.12 -54.20
N THR A 116 86.22 121.65 -54.28
CA THR A 116 86.71 122.72 -53.40
C THR A 116 85.98 124.03 -53.73
N ARG A 117 85.62 124.80 -52.70
CA ARG A 117 84.98 126.12 -52.86
C ARG A 117 86.01 127.24 -52.70
N GLY A 118 86.34 127.92 -53.79
CA GLY A 118 87.19 129.11 -53.78
C GLY A 118 87.34 129.73 -55.18
N ARG A 119 87.62 131.04 -55.28
CA ARG A 119 87.74 131.76 -56.56
C ARG A 119 89.19 132.03 -57.01
N MET A 120 90.19 131.74 -56.18
CA MET A 120 91.59 131.87 -56.58
C MET A 120 91.99 130.72 -57.51
N ARG A 121 92.84 130.99 -58.53
CA ARG A 121 93.29 130.04 -59.56
C ARG A 121 93.78 128.69 -59.02
N ILE A 122 94.36 128.64 -57.80
CA ILE A 122 94.76 127.39 -57.16
C ILE A 122 93.59 126.43 -56.86
N HIS A 123 92.41 126.94 -56.46
CA HIS A 123 91.22 126.11 -56.24
C HIS A 123 90.62 125.64 -57.58
N CYS A 124 90.71 126.48 -58.62
CA CYS A 124 90.30 126.13 -59.98
C CYS A 124 91.15 124.96 -60.51
N LEU A 125 92.48 125.06 -60.37
CA LEU A 125 93.44 123.99 -60.66
C LEU A 125 93.09 122.74 -59.85
N GLU A 126 92.90 122.83 -58.54
CA GLU A 126 92.57 121.68 -57.68
C GLU A 126 91.25 121.00 -58.08
N ASN A 127 90.22 121.75 -58.48
CA ASN A 127 88.95 121.21 -58.96
C ASN A 127 89.10 120.48 -60.30
N VAL A 128 89.80 121.09 -61.26
CA VAL A 128 90.08 120.42 -62.54
C VAL A 128 90.95 119.18 -62.31
N ASP A 129 91.99 119.26 -61.47
CA ASP A 129 92.89 118.13 -61.21
C ASP A 129 92.15 116.95 -60.54
N LYS A 130 91.24 117.22 -59.59
CA LYS A 130 90.33 116.19 -59.04
C LYS A 130 89.46 115.53 -60.10
N ALA A 131 88.95 116.30 -61.07
CA ALA A 131 88.21 115.75 -62.20
C ALA A 131 89.11 114.90 -63.12
N LEU A 132 90.30 115.38 -63.48
CA LEU A 132 91.26 114.63 -64.31
C LEU A 132 91.77 113.36 -63.60
N GLN A 133 91.95 113.41 -62.28
CA GLN A 133 92.34 112.26 -61.47
C GLN A 133 91.23 111.21 -61.40
N PHE A 134 89.97 111.61 -61.15
CA PHE A 134 88.83 110.71 -61.22
C PHE A 134 88.73 110.01 -62.59
N LEU A 135 89.00 110.72 -63.69
CA LEU A 135 89.04 110.12 -65.02
C LEU A 135 90.17 109.07 -65.16
N LYS A 136 91.37 109.36 -64.65
CA LYS A 136 92.48 108.38 -64.60
C LYS A 136 92.11 107.13 -63.79
N GLU A 137 91.45 107.30 -62.64
CA GLU A 137 90.93 106.20 -61.80
C GLU A 137 89.89 105.35 -62.53
N GLN A 138 89.00 105.98 -63.32
CA GLN A 138 88.05 105.31 -64.21
C GLN A 138 88.70 104.72 -65.50
N ARG A 139 90.03 104.65 -65.54
CA ARG A 139 90.89 104.15 -66.62
C ARG A 139 90.78 104.93 -67.95
N VAL A 140 90.56 106.23 -67.88
CA VAL A 140 90.70 107.12 -69.04
C VAL A 140 92.17 107.47 -69.27
N HIS A 141 92.68 107.25 -70.49
CA HIS A 141 93.94 107.85 -70.91
C HIS A 141 93.75 109.32 -71.25
N LEU A 142 94.53 110.18 -70.59
CA LEU A 142 94.55 111.63 -70.79
C LEU A 142 95.98 112.02 -71.21
N GLU A 143 96.25 111.92 -72.50
CA GLU A 143 97.50 112.36 -73.10
C GLU A 143 97.42 113.87 -73.39
N ASN A 144 98.47 114.61 -72.98
CA ASN A 144 98.63 116.05 -73.25
C ASN A 144 97.46 116.96 -72.79
N VAL A 145 96.82 116.63 -71.66
CA VAL A 145 95.86 117.52 -70.96
C VAL A 145 96.22 117.60 -69.48
N GLY A 146 96.69 118.77 -69.04
CA GLY A 146 96.88 119.12 -67.63
C GLY A 146 95.71 119.92 -67.06
N SER A 147 95.70 120.09 -65.74
CA SER A 147 94.70 120.93 -65.06
C SER A 147 94.81 122.41 -65.43
N HIS A 148 96.02 122.90 -65.70
CA HIS A 148 96.26 124.28 -66.14
C HIS A 148 95.69 124.59 -67.52
N ASP A 149 95.73 123.64 -68.48
CA ASP A 149 95.18 123.83 -69.82
C ASP A 149 93.69 124.22 -69.81
N ILE A 150 92.91 123.62 -68.90
CA ILE A 150 91.47 123.89 -68.79
C ILE A 150 91.23 125.19 -68.02
N VAL A 151 91.97 125.45 -66.95
CA VAL A 151 91.85 126.67 -66.12
C VAL A 151 92.26 127.93 -66.91
N ASP A 152 93.27 127.82 -67.76
CA ASP A 152 93.75 128.92 -68.61
C ASP A 152 92.99 129.01 -69.96
N GLY A 153 91.93 128.22 -70.14
CA GLY A 153 90.96 128.38 -71.23
C GLY A 153 91.34 127.80 -72.59
N ASN A 154 92.18 126.75 -72.67
CA ASN A 154 92.58 126.14 -73.94
C ASN A 154 91.42 125.40 -74.64
N HIS A 155 90.70 126.11 -75.51
CA HIS A 155 89.50 125.65 -76.22
C HIS A 155 89.60 124.21 -76.77
N ARG A 156 90.71 123.85 -77.43
CA ARG A 156 90.88 122.54 -78.07
C ARG A 156 91.08 121.41 -77.07
N LEU A 157 91.82 121.66 -75.99
CA LEU A 157 91.99 120.67 -74.93
C LEU A 157 90.72 120.54 -74.08
N THR A 158 89.92 121.59 -73.93
CA THR A 158 88.58 121.52 -73.33
C THR A 158 87.61 120.69 -74.17
N LEU A 159 87.57 120.86 -75.50
CA LEU A 159 86.80 119.96 -76.39
C LEU A 159 87.32 118.52 -76.33
N GLY A 160 88.64 118.33 -76.32
CA GLY A 160 89.29 117.02 -76.22
C GLY A 160 88.91 116.29 -74.93
N LEU A 161 88.90 116.99 -73.80
CA LEU A 161 88.53 116.45 -72.51
C LEU A 161 87.05 116.02 -72.46
N ILE A 162 86.12 116.90 -72.86
CA ILE A 162 84.69 116.58 -72.85
C ILE A 162 84.36 115.45 -73.83
N TRP A 163 84.98 115.42 -75.01
CA TRP A 163 84.88 114.27 -75.93
C TRP A 163 85.37 112.97 -75.28
N THR A 164 86.48 113.00 -74.56
CA THR A 164 87.05 111.82 -73.92
C THR A 164 86.14 111.29 -72.79
N ILE A 165 85.47 112.18 -72.05
CA ILE A 165 84.42 111.83 -71.08
C ILE A 165 83.23 111.13 -71.78
N ILE A 166 82.70 111.73 -72.86
CA ILE A 166 81.63 111.14 -73.67
C ILE A 166 82.05 109.75 -74.16
N LEU A 167 83.23 109.64 -74.77
CA LEU A 167 83.80 108.41 -75.29
C LEU A 167 83.90 107.31 -74.24
N ARG A 168 84.37 107.62 -73.03
CA ARG A 168 84.53 106.64 -71.94
C ARG A 168 83.20 106.12 -71.39
N PHE A 169 82.28 107.05 -71.05
CA PHE A 169 81.11 106.72 -70.22
C PHE A 169 79.83 106.48 -71.03
N GLN A 170 79.71 107.09 -72.21
CA GLN A 170 78.55 106.91 -73.09
C GLN A 170 78.85 105.90 -74.21
N ILE A 171 80.04 105.96 -74.83
CA ILE A 171 80.33 105.16 -76.03
C ILE A 171 80.97 103.80 -75.66
N GLN A 172 82.07 103.77 -74.91
CA GLN A 172 82.84 102.53 -74.63
C GLN A 172 82.09 101.47 -73.79
N VAL A 173 80.93 101.81 -73.22
CA VAL A 173 80.06 100.87 -72.49
C VAL A 173 79.16 100.06 -73.45
N ILE A 174 79.09 100.45 -74.73
CA ILE A 174 78.26 99.79 -75.74
C ILE A 174 78.88 98.46 -76.17
N LYS A 175 78.21 97.36 -75.81
CA LYS A 175 78.40 96.01 -76.36
C LYS A 175 77.15 95.57 -77.10
N ILE A 176 77.33 95.01 -78.31
CA ILE A 176 76.28 94.33 -79.08
C ILE A 176 76.80 92.96 -79.50
N GLU A 177 76.03 91.93 -79.17
CA GLU A 177 76.29 90.54 -79.52
C GLU A 177 75.66 90.24 -80.89
N THR A 178 76.43 89.63 -81.79
CA THR A 178 75.95 89.09 -83.07
C THR A 178 75.66 87.61 -82.94
N GLU A 179 74.82 87.05 -83.81
CA GLU A 179 74.41 85.63 -83.74
C GLU A 179 75.60 84.64 -83.91
N ASP A 180 76.72 85.09 -84.50
CA ASP A 180 78.00 84.37 -84.59
C ASP A 180 78.91 84.51 -83.35
N ASN A 181 78.43 85.11 -82.24
CA ASN A 181 79.16 85.33 -80.98
C ASN A 181 80.51 86.09 -81.11
N ARG A 182 80.69 86.89 -82.17
CA ARG A 182 81.88 87.72 -82.36
C ARG A 182 81.65 89.13 -81.80
N GLU A 183 82.30 89.46 -80.68
CA GLU A 183 82.33 90.83 -80.16
C GLU A 183 82.96 91.79 -81.18
N THR A 184 82.32 92.94 -81.39
CA THR A 184 82.82 94.02 -82.26
C THR A 184 84.07 94.68 -81.67
N ARG A 185 85.11 94.86 -82.49
CA ARG A 185 86.45 95.29 -82.05
C ARG A 185 86.54 96.72 -81.47
N SER A 186 85.54 97.56 -81.70
CA SER A 186 85.41 98.88 -81.07
C SER A 186 83.95 99.16 -80.75
N ALA A 187 83.68 99.89 -79.67
CA ALA A 187 82.33 100.32 -79.30
C ALA A 187 81.74 101.35 -80.29
N LYS A 188 82.59 102.04 -81.06
CA LYS A 188 82.15 102.86 -82.21
C LYS A 188 81.58 101.98 -83.32
N ASP A 189 82.27 100.89 -83.64
CA ASP A 189 81.82 99.89 -84.63
C ASP A 189 80.56 99.18 -84.14
N ALA A 190 80.47 98.91 -82.83
CA ALA A 190 79.28 98.36 -82.18
C ALA A 190 78.06 99.26 -82.39
N LEU A 191 78.16 100.55 -82.04
CA LEU A 191 77.09 101.52 -82.26
C LEU A 191 76.69 101.61 -83.74
N LEU A 192 77.66 101.67 -84.65
CA LEU A 192 77.42 101.71 -86.09
C LEU A 192 76.67 100.46 -86.57
N LEU A 193 77.08 99.28 -86.10
CA LEU A 193 76.40 98.01 -86.37
C LEU A 193 74.97 98.01 -85.81
N TRP A 194 74.72 98.54 -84.61
CA TRP A 194 73.35 98.69 -84.09
C TRP A 194 72.50 99.62 -84.97
N CYS A 195 73.05 100.74 -85.43
CA CYS A 195 72.36 101.63 -86.36
C CYS A 195 72.01 100.90 -87.66
N GLN A 196 72.96 100.15 -88.24
CA GLN A 196 72.75 99.34 -89.44
C GLN A 196 71.70 98.24 -89.20
N MET A 197 71.79 97.48 -88.10
CA MET A 197 70.82 96.44 -87.74
C MET A 197 69.41 96.96 -87.44
N LYS A 198 69.25 98.26 -87.11
CA LYS A 198 67.94 98.91 -86.90
C LYS A 198 67.42 99.69 -88.11
N THR A 199 68.27 99.96 -89.10
CA THR A 199 67.89 100.60 -90.38
C THR A 199 67.88 99.64 -91.58
N ALA A 200 68.35 98.40 -91.41
CA ALA A 200 68.26 97.33 -92.41
C ALA A 200 66.80 97.05 -92.79
N GLY A 201 66.39 97.56 -93.96
CA GLY A 201 65.00 97.51 -94.46
C GLY A 201 64.46 98.86 -94.94
N TYR A 202 65.09 99.99 -94.57
CA TYR A 202 64.73 101.32 -95.04
C TYR A 202 65.62 101.73 -96.23
N SER A 203 65.04 101.99 -97.39
CA SER A 203 65.78 102.15 -98.67
C SER A 203 66.36 103.54 -98.92
N GLU A 204 65.70 104.61 -98.46
CA GLU A 204 66.22 105.99 -98.54
C GLU A 204 65.92 106.75 -97.25
N ALA A 205 66.97 107.13 -96.50
CA ALA A 205 66.85 107.82 -95.22
C ALA A 205 67.26 109.30 -95.33
N ARG A 206 66.33 110.18 -95.72
CA ARG A 206 66.51 111.64 -95.59
C ARG A 206 66.28 112.07 -94.14
N LEU A 207 67.26 112.76 -93.54
CA LEU A 207 67.04 113.48 -92.28
C LEU A 207 66.18 114.72 -92.55
N ASP A 208 64.99 114.77 -91.96
CA ASP A 208 64.12 115.94 -91.95
C ASP A 208 64.11 116.60 -90.55
N ARG A 209 63.82 117.91 -90.50
CA ARG A 209 63.76 118.75 -89.28
C ARG A 209 62.86 118.17 -88.18
N GLN A 210 61.89 117.33 -88.53
CA GLN A 210 60.98 116.68 -87.57
C GLN A 210 61.66 115.61 -86.70
N ALA A 211 62.70 114.92 -87.17
CA ALA A 211 63.28 113.77 -86.46
C ALA A 211 63.80 114.13 -85.05
N PHE A 212 64.49 115.26 -84.94
CA PHE A 212 65.00 115.82 -83.69
C PHE A 212 63.87 116.26 -82.74
N ASN A 213 62.73 116.73 -83.28
CA ASN A 213 61.57 117.12 -82.49
C ASN A 213 60.84 115.91 -81.90
N ILE A 214 60.62 114.87 -82.72
CA ILE A 214 59.94 113.64 -82.32
C ILE A 214 60.74 112.91 -81.23
N ALA A 215 62.07 112.86 -81.33
CA ALA A 215 62.89 112.21 -80.32
C ALA A 215 62.85 112.91 -78.94
N GLU A 216 62.81 114.24 -78.92
CA GLU A 216 62.70 115.00 -77.66
C GLU A 216 61.31 114.85 -77.03
N GLN A 217 60.24 114.99 -77.83
CA GLN A 217 58.86 114.93 -77.34
C GLN A 217 58.39 113.51 -76.98
N SER A 218 58.78 112.51 -77.76
CA SER A 218 58.26 111.13 -77.65
C SER A 218 59.19 110.18 -76.89
N LEU A 219 60.50 110.43 -76.88
CA LEU A 219 61.51 109.57 -76.23
C LEU A 219 62.26 110.29 -75.09
N GLY A 220 62.03 111.59 -74.87
CA GLY A 220 62.74 112.39 -73.87
C GLY A 220 64.23 112.65 -74.19
N LEU A 221 64.62 112.53 -75.46
CA LEU A 221 66.02 112.67 -75.89
C LEU A 221 66.36 114.13 -76.25
N THR A 222 67.02 114.82 -75.32
CA THR A 222 67.50 116.21 -75.45
C THR A 222 68.17 116.48 -76.81
N LYS A 223 67.71 117.48 -77.56
CA LYS A 223 68.31 117.86 -78.86
C LYS A 223 69.76 118.35 -78.70
N LEU A 224 70.72 117.52 -79.09
CA LEU A 224 72.15 117.88 -79.06
C LEU A 224 72.63 118.56 -80.34
N LEU A 225 72.04 118.18 -81.48
CA LEU A 225 72.32 118.74 -82.81
C LEU A 225 71.08 119.44 -83.35
N ASP A 226 71.30 120.48 -84.14
CA ASP A 226 70.28 121.08 -85.00
C ASP A 226 70.57 120.65 -86.47
N PRO A 227 69.57 120.55 -87.36
CA PRO A 227 69.77 119.93 -88.68
C PRO A 227 70.79 120.63 -89.59
N GLU A 228 71.02 121.93 -89.41
CA GLU A 228 72.11 122.67 -90.07
C GLU A 228 73.52 122.20 -89.64
N ASP A 229 73.68 121.66 -88.42
CA ASP A 229 74.95 121.10 -87.93
C ASP A 229 75.30 119.76 -88.62
N VAL A 230 74.34 119.15 -89.32
CA VAL A 230 74.46 117.83 -89.96
C VAL A 230 74.42 117.95 -91.50
N ASN A 231 73.73 118.95 -92.05
CA ASN A 231 73.59 119.17 -93.48
C ASN A 231 74.71 120.07 -94.05
N THR A 232 75.96 119.64 -93.87
CA THR A 232 77.17 120.27 -94.45
C THR A 232 77.96 119.22 -95.26
N GLU A 233 78.94 119.64 -96.08
CA GLU A 233 79.72 118.69 -96.91
C GLU A 233 80.52 117.68 -96.09
N ASN A 234 80.93 118.03 -94.86
CA ASN A 234 81.73 117.19 -93.97
C ASN A 234 81.29 117.43 -92.50
N PRO A 235 80.15 116.85 -92.05
CA PRO A 235 79.63 117.09 -90.71
C PRO A 235 80.49 116.44 -89.63
N ASP A 236 80.44 116.97 -88.40
CA ASP A 236 81.35 116.53 -87.36
C ASP A 236 80.98 115.17 -86.73
N GLU A 237 81.81 114.16 -86.99
CA GLU A 237 81.62 112.79 -86.54
C GLU A 237 81.42 112.66 -85.01
N LYS A 238 82.22 113.36 -84.19
CA LYS A 238 82.10 113.27 -82.72
C LYS A 238 80.73 113.76 -82.26
N SER A 239 80.28 114.85 -82.84
CA SER A 239 79.00 115.49 -82.53
C SER A 239 77.82 114.58 -82.90
N ILE A 240 77.86 113.96 -84.09
CA ILE A 240 76.85 112.97 -84.54
C ILE A 240 76.82 111.77 -83.59
N ILE A 241 77.98 111.14 -83.31
CA ILE A 241 78.04 109.94 -82.45
C ILE A 241 77.48 110.24 -81.05
N THR A 242 77.80 111.41 -80.49
CA THR A 242 77.28 111.85 -79.17
C THR A 242 75.76 111.81 -79.10
N TYR A 243 75.07 112.23 -80.17
CA TYR A 243 73.60 112.21 -80.21
C TYR A 243 73.05 110.81 -80.46
N VAL A 244 73.60 110.07 -81.44
CA VAL A 244 73.14 108.71 -81.81
C VAL A 244 73.25 107.73 -80.62
N VAL A 245 74.28 107.84 -79.80
CA VAL A 245 74.46 107.05 -78.56
C VAL A 245 73.31 107.25 -77.56
N SER A 246 72.70 108.44 -77.53
CA SER A 246 71.58 108.72 -76.63
C SER A 246 70.34 107.87 -76.97
N TYR A 247 70.12 107.55 -78.26
CA TYR A 247 69.07 106.62 -78.68
C TYR A 247 69.39 105.17 -78.29
N TYR A 248 70.65 104.74 -78.41
CA TYR A 248 71.07 103.37 -78.04
C TYR A 248 70.73 103.06 -76.58
N HIS A 249 71.11 103.94 -75.65
CA HIS A 249 70.91 103.73 -74.21
C HIS A 249 69.43 103.67 -73.82
N TYR A 250 68.57 104.46 -74.48
CA TYR A 250 67.12 104.40 -74.29
C TYR A 250 66.55 103.01 -74.62
N PHE A 251 66.81 102.51 -75.83
CA PHE A 251 66.27 101.23 -76.28
C PHE A 251 66.93 100.02 -75.59
N SER A 252 68.21 100.12 -75.21
CA SER A 252 68.91 99.05 -74.49
C SER A 252 68.34 98.82 -73.08
N LYS A 253 68.09 99.90 -72.33
CA LYS A 253 67.51 99.83 -70.97
C LYS A 253 66.16 99.11 -70.94
N MET A 254 65.33 99.29 -71.96
CA MET A 254 64.01 98.65 -72.09
C MET A 254 64.11 97.12 -72.21
N LYS A 255 65.17 96.58 -72.84
CA LYS A 255 65.37 95.13 -73.00
C LYS A 255 65.75 94.44 -71.69
N ALA A 256 66.54 95.11 -70.84
CA ALA A 256 67.06 94.54 -69.58
C ALA A 256 65.94 94.22 -68.58
N LEU A 257 65.01 95.17 -68.36
CA LEU A 257 63.90 95.05 -67.40
C LEU A 257 63.01 93.82 -67.67
N ILE A 258 62.83 93.44 -68.94
CA ILE A 258 62.04 92.27 -69.35
C ILE A 258 62.72 90.95 -68.91
N VAL A 259 64.06 90.90 -68.90
CA VAL A 259 64.82 89.72 -68.48
C VAL A 259 64.82 89.58 -66.95
N GLU A 260 64.92 90.71 -66.23
CA GLU A 260 64.84 90.72 -64.76
C GLU A 260 63.47 90.24 -64.27
N GLY A 261 62.38 90.73 -64.89
CA GLY A 261 61.02 90.26 -64.60
C GLY A 261 60.84 88.75 -64.80
N LYS A 262 61.42 88.17 -65.85
CA LYS A 262 61.41 86.70 -66.08
C LYS A 262 62.16 85.92 -64.99
N ARG A 263 63.27 86.46 -64.46
CA ARG A 263 64.03 85.82 -63.37
C ARG A 263 63.24 85.82 -62.06
N VAL A 264 62.57 86.93 -61.72
CA VAL A 264 61.67 87.00 -60.55
C VAL A 264 60.48 86.04 -60.71
N GLY A 265 59.87 86.00 -61.90
CA GLY A 265 58.78 85.06 -62.20
C GLY A 265 59.18 83.59 -61.95
N LYS A 266 60.37 83.17 -62.37
CA LYS A 266 60.85 81.79 -62.16
C LYS A 266 61.06 81.43 -60.69
N VAL A 267 61.47 82.38 -59.85
CA VAL A 267 61.56 82.18 -58.39
C VAL A 267 60.17 82.08 -57.77
N LEU A 268 59.23 82.94 -58.19
CA LEU A 268 57.85 82.92 -57.72
C LEU A 268 57.12 81.61 -58.10
N GLU A 269 57.31 81.11 -59.32
CA GLU A 269 56.82 79.79 -59.74
C GLU A 269 57.30 78.69 -58.80
N ASN A 270 58.60 78.66 -58.47
CA ASN A 270 59.17 77.66 -57.56
C ASN A 270 58.58 77.76 -56.14
N CYS A 271 58.28 78.98 -55.64
CA CYS A 271 57.60 79.19 -54.36
C CYS A 271 56.16 78.65 -54.38
N VAL A 272 55.38 79.03 -55.38
CA VAL A 272 53.96 78.60 -55.52
C VAL A 272 53.87 77.09 -55.73
N GLU A 273 54.82 76.48 -56.42
CA GLU A 273 54.86 75.01 -56.57
C GLU A 273 55.23 74.30 -55.26
N ALA A 274 56.12 74.89 -54.44
CA ALA A 274 56.46 74.38 -53.11
C ALA A 274 55.27 74.49 -52.12
N GLU A 275 54.56 75.62 -52.13
CA GLU A 275 53.35 75.83 -51.34
C GLU A 275 52.24 74.83 -51.71
N LYS A 276 52.05 74.56 -53.01
CA LYS A 276 51.08 73.54 -53.48
C LYS A 276 51.38 72.13 -52.96
N ILE A 277 52.65 71.71 -52.88
CA ILE A 277 52.99 70.39 -52.34
C ILE A 277 52.92 70.34 -50.80
N VAL A 278 53.20 71.46 -50.11
CA VAL A 278 52.95 71.60 -48.65
C VAL A 278 51.46 71.46 -48.34
N ASN A 279 50.60 72.24 -49.00
CA ASN A 279 49.15 72.19 -48.77
C ASN A 279 48.57 70.81 -49.13
N ARG A 280 49.13 70.12 -50.12
CA ARG A 280 48.77 68.73 -50.45
C ARG A 280 49.16 67.74 -49.34
N TYR A 281 50.33 67.90 -48.72
CA TYR A 281 50.71 67.09 -47.56
C TYR A 281 49.77 67.35 -46.39
N GLU A 282 49.44 68.60 -46.10
CA GLU A 282 48.56 68.96 -44.99
C GLU A 282 47.12 68.47 -45.15
N GLY A 283 46.57 68.48 -46.38
CA GLY A 283 45.27 67.87 -46.67
C GLY A 283 45.30 66.37 -46.39
N LEU A 284 46.16 65.64 -47.10
CA LEU A 284 46.28 64.18 -46.99
C LEU A 284 46.63 63.70 -45.58
N ALA A 285 47.40 64.46 -44.80
CA ALA A 285 47.68 64.17 -43.40
C ALA A 285 46.45 64.34 -42.51
N SER A 286 45.59 65.34 -42.80
CA SER A 286 44.32 65.53 -42.08
C SER A 286 43.33 64.44 -42.44
N ASP A 287 43.14 64.16 -43.74
CA ASP A 287 42.27 63.10 -44.25
C ASP A 287 42.59 61.72 -43.62
N LEU A 288 43.88 61.41 -43.45
CA LEU A 288 44.34 60.17 -42.83
C LEU A 288 44.09 60.15 -41.31
N LEU A 289 44.32 61.26 -40.59
CA LEU A 289 44.09 61.36 -39.15
C LEU A 289 42.59 61.29 -38.81
N ASP A 290 41.75 62.01 -39.55
CA ASP A 290 40.29 61.98 -39.39
C ASP A 290 39.74 60.58 -39.71
N TRP A 291 40.28 59.90 -40.72
CA TRP A 291 39.96 58.49 -40.99
C TRP A 291 40.39 57.57 -39.84
N ILE A 292 41.58 57.76 -39.26
CA ILE A 292 42.07 56.97 -38.12
C ILE A 292 41.11 57.11 -36.92
N GLU A 293 40.80 58.34 -36.47
CA GLU A 293 39.94 58.55 -35.29
C GLU A 293 38.50 58.06 -35.53
N THR A 294 37.96 58.29 -36.74
CA THR A 294 36.63 57.76 -37.14
C THR A 294 36.62 56.23 -37.12
N THR A 295 37.67 55.60 -37.62
CA THR A 295 37.81 54.14 -37.68
C THR A 295 37.99 53.55 -36.28
N ILE A 296 38.75 54.20 -35.39
CA ILE A 296 38.83 53.83 -33.97
C ILE A 296 37.43 53.86 -33.33
N ALA A 297 36.65 54.92 -33.54
CA ALA A 297 35.30 55.03 -32.98
C ALA A 297 34.34 53.91 -33.47
N VAL A 298 34.47 53.47 -34.73
CA VAL A 298 33.71 52.34 -35.27
C VAL A 298 34.19 50.99 -34.73
N ILE A 299 35.51 50.78 -34.65
CA ILE A 299 36.12 49.50 -34.25
C ILE A 299 36.03 49.26 -32.73
N SER A 300 36.21 50.29 -31.91
CA SER A 300 36.09 50.20 -30.45
C SER A 300 34.65 49.99 -29.94
N ASN A 301 33.65 49.97 -30.83
CA ASN A 301 32.26 49.67 -30.47
C ASN A 301 32.12 48.21 -30.00
N GLN A 302 31.93 48.02 -28.69
CA GLN A 302 31.79 46.69 -28.08
C GLN A 302 30.38 46.08 -28.19
N LYS A 303 29.49 46.62 -29.04
CA LYS A 303 28.19 45.99 -29.31
C LYS A 303 28.35 44.81 -30.28
N PHE A 304 27.98 43.63 -29.80
CA PHE A 304 27.91 42.40 -30.59
C PHE A 304 26.47 42.11 -31.02
N ALA A 305 26.30 41.44 -32.15
CA ALA A 305 25.01 40.84 -32.49
C ALA A 305 24.80 39.60 -31.60
N ASN A 306 23.63 39.47 -30.97
CA ASN A 306 23.31 38.28 -30.18
C ASN A 306 22.81 37.14 -31.09
N SER A 307 23.71 36.58 -31.90
CA SER A 307 23.54 35.33 -32.65
C SER A 307 24.86 34.94 -33.30
N LEU A 308 25.10 33.63 -33.48
CA LEU A 308 26.32 33.13 -34.12
C LEU A 308 26.54 33.74 -35.52
N THR A 309 25.50 33.73 -36.37
CA THR A 309 25.56 34.32 -37.73
C THR A 309 25.82 35.82 -37.69
N GLY A 310 25.26 36.56 -36.73
CA GLY A 310 25.50 37.99 -36.59
C GLY A 310 26.94 38.33 -36.21
N VAL A 311 27.55 37.55 -35.30
CA VAL A 311 28.96 37.74 -34.91
C VAL A 311 29.90 37.32 -36.06
N GLN A 312 29.57 36.27 -36.80
CA GLN A 312 30.29 35.88 -38.02
C GLN A 312 30.27 37.01 -39.07
N GLN A 313 29.14 37.68 -39.28
CA GLN A 313 29.06 38.85 -40.17
C GLN A 313 29.89 40.04 -39.65
N GLN A 314 29.85 40.33 -38.33
CA GLN A 314 30.70 41.38 -37.74
C GLN A 314 32.20 41.06 -37.87
N LEU A 315 32.60 39.79 -37.74
CA LEU A 315 33.97 39.33 -37.93
C LEU A 315 34.39 39.35 -39.40
N GLN A 316 33.48 39.05 -40.33
CA GLN A 316 33.71 39.16 -41.76
C GLN A 316 33.95 40.63 -42.16
N ALA A 317 33.09 41.55 -41.73
CA ALA A 317 33.26 43.00 -41.97
C ALA A 317 34.58 43.53 -41.39
N PHE A 318 34.93 43.13 -40.17
CA PHE A 318 36.21 43.47 -39.54
C PHE A 318 37.41 42.91 -40.34
N THR A 319 37.30 41.68 -40.85
CA THR A 319 38.32 41.07 -41.71
C THR A 319 38.44 41.80 -43.05
N THR A 320 37.33 42.26 -43.64
CA THR A 320 37.31 43.09 -44.86
C THR A 320 38.04 44.42 -44.62
N TYR A 321 37.77 45.11 -43.51
CA TYR A 321 38.54 46.29 -43.10
C TYR A 321 40.05 46.00 -43.01
N CYS A 322 40.46 44.96 -42.28
CA CYS A 322 41.87 44.61 -42.09
C CYS A 322 42.60 44.23 -43.39
N THR A 323 41.89 43.65 -44.37
CA THR A 323 42.50 43.07 -45.59
C THR A 323 42.36 43.94 -46.84
N ILE A 324 41.40 44.87 -46.88
CA ILE A 324 41.15 45.73 -48.05
C ILE A 324 41.36 47.22 -47.72
N GLU A 325 40.75 47.73 -46.65
CA GLU A 325 40.77 49.16 -46.35
C GLU A 325 42.08 49.61 -45.69
N LYS A 326 42.49 48.92 -44.61
CA LYS A 326 43.71 49.25 -43.86
C LYS A 326 44.99 49.24 -44.72
N PRO A 327 45.23 48.29 -45.64
CA PRO A 327 46.44 48.30 -46.46
C PRO A 327 46.56 49.54 -47.37
N ILE A 328 45.44 50.04 -47.91
CA ILE A 328 45.43 51.26 -48.72
C ILE A 328 45.83 52.47 -47.86
N LYS A 329 45.28 52.56 -46.63
CA LYS A 329 45.61 53.64 -45.69
C LYS A 329 47.03 53.54 -45.12
N PHE A 330 47.59 52.34 -44.99
CA PHE A 330 49.00 52.15 -44.69
C PHE A 330 49.91 52.62 -45.84
N GLN A 331 49.48 52.43 -47.09
CA GLN A 331 50.19 52.99 -48.25
C GLN A 331 50.08 54.53 -48.30
N GLU A 332 48.93 55.11 -47.97
CA GLU A 332 48.78 56.58 -47.82
C GLU A 332 49.72 57.14 -46.73
N LYS A 333 49.83 56.47 -45.58
CA LYS A 333 50.80 56.80 -44.51
C LYS A 333 52.25 56.84 -45.04
N GLY A 334 52.68 55.80 -45.76
CA GLY A 334 54.03 55.77 -46.37
C GLY A 334 54.22 56.85 -47.45
N ASN A 335 53.19 57.12 -48.24
CA ASN A 335 53.20 58.19 -49.25
C ASN A 335 53.37 59.59 -48.61
N LEU A 336 52.82 59.82 -47.41
CA LEU A 336 53.03 61.06 -46.65
C LEU A 336 54.49 61.24 -46.21
N GLU A 337 55.15 60.19 -45.73
CA GLU A 337 56.57 60.23 -45.36
C GLU A 337 57.45 60.56 -46.58
N VAL A 338 57.20 59.92 -47.73
CA VAL A 338 57.89 60.20 -49.01
C VAL A 338 57.59 61.62 -49.50
N LEU A 339 56.35 62.10 -49.37
CA LEU A 339 55.97 63.46 -49.75
C LEU A 339 56.66 64.51 -48.86
N LEU A 340 56.73 64.31 -47.55
CA LEU A 340 57.45 65.21 -46.63
C LEU A 340 58.95 65.26 -46.96
N PHE A 341 59.58 64.11 -47.19
CA PHE A 341 60.98 64.04 -47.64
C PHE A 341 61.19 64.78 -48.97
N THR A 342 60.24 64.65 -49.90
CA THR A 342 60.26 65.36 -51.20
C THR A 342 60.16 66.87 -51.02
N ILE A 343 59.23 67.34 -50.18
CA ILE A 343 59.06 68.77 -49.83
C ILE A 343 60.36 69.31 -49.22
N GLN A 344 60.89 68.65 -48.18
CA GLN A 344 62.10 69.08 -47.48
C GLN A 344 63.35 69.04 -48.38
N SER A 345 63.39 68.16 -49.38
CA SER A 345 64.49 68.10 -50.35
C SER A 345 64.36 69.20 -51.42
N LYS A 346 63.15 69.47 -51.92
CA LYS A 346 62.88 70.55 -52.89
C LYS A 346 63.11 71.94 -52.29
N LEU A 347 62.69 72.17 -51.05
CA LEU A 347 62.96 73.42 -50.32
C LEU A 347 64.46 73.63 -50.09
N ARG A 348 65.20 72.59 -49.68
CA ARG A 348 66.67 72.65 -49.56
C ARG A 348 67.36 72.97 -50.89
N ALA A 349 66.93 72.34 -52.00
CA ALA A 349 67.46 72.63 -53.33
C ALA A 349 67.20 74.09 -53.79
N ASN A 350 66.08 74.69 -53.34
CA ASN A 350 65.76 76.10 -53.57
C ASN A 350 66.45 77.08 -52.59
N ASN A 351 67.29 76.62 -51.66
CA ASN A 351 67.85 77.40 -50.54
C ASN A 351 66.77 78.03 -49.62
N GLN A 352 65.60 77.40 -49.53
CA GLN A 352 64.49 77.80 -48.66
C GLN A 352 64.58 77.04 -47.31
N LYS A 353 63.97 77.61 -46.26
CA LYS A 353 63.88 76.91 -44.96
C LYS A 353 63.15 75.57 -45.15
N PRO A 354 63.65 74.44 -44.60
CA PRO A 354 62.92 73.17 -44.65
C PRO A 354 61.55 73.30 -43.98
N TYR A 355 60.51 72.77 -44.62
CA TYR A 355 59.17 72.70 -44.04
C TYR A 355 59.14 71.67 -42.90
N VAL A 356 58.53 72.09 -41.80
CA VAL A 356 58.18 71.26 -40.65
C VAL A 356 56.65 71.32 -40.54
N PRO A 357 55.93 70.18 -40.51
CA PRO A 357 54.49 70.18 -40.31
C PRO A 357 54.07 70.86 -39.01
N HIS A 358 52.86 71.43 -39.01
CA HIS A 358 52.22 71.90 -37.79
C HIS A 358 52.01 70.76 -36.78
N ASP A 359 52.05 71.09 -35.49
CA ASP A 359 51.86 70.14 -34.39
C ASP A 359 50.53 69.37 -34.55
N GLY A 360 50.55 68.06 -34.27
CA GLY A 360 49.43 67.16 -34.55
C GLY A 360 49.40 66.59 -35.99
N LYS A 361 50.05 67.24 -36.97
CA LYS A 361 50.26 66.71 -38.33
C LYS A 361 51.68 66.18 -38.56
N LEU A 362 52.47 66.01 -37.51
CA LEU A 362 53.83 65.45 -37.59
C LEU A 362 53.77 63.95 -37.91
N ILE A 363 54.78 63.42 -38.60
CA ILE A 363 54.93 61.97 -38.84
C ILE A 363 54.93 61.17 -37.53
N SER A 364 55.45 61.74 -36.43
CA SER A 364 55.37 61.14 -35.09
C SER A 364 53.95 61.00 -34.57
N ASP A 365 53.05 61.91 -34.93
CA ASP A 365 51.69 61.96 -34.40
C ASP A 365 50.76 61.08 -35.24
N ILE A 366 50.98 61.03 -36.56
CA ILE A 366 50.40 60.02 -37.46
C ILE A 366 50.82 58.61 -37.02
N ASN A 367 52.07 58.40 -36.59
CA ASN A 367 52.50 57.11 -36.04
C ASN A 367 51.80 56.76 -34.71
N LYS A 368 51.72 57.68 -33.74
CA LYS A 368 50.95 57.48 -32.49
C LYS A 368 49.45 57.23 -32.74
N ALA A 369 48.86 57.88 -33.75
CA ALA A 369 47.48 57.66 -34.14
C ALA A 369 47.30 56.25 -34.74
N TRP A 370 48.24 55.82 -35.58
CA TRP A 370 48.28 54.47 -36.14
C TRP A 370 48.44 53.41 -35.03
N GLU A 371 49.32 53.61 -34.05
CA GLU A 371 49.47 52.72 -32.88
C GLU A 371 48.17 52.59 -32.07
N ARG A 372 47.41 53.68 -31.90
CA ARG A 372 46.08 53.65 -31.26
C ARG A 372 45.05 52.86 -32.08
N LEU A 373 45.08 52.99 -33.41
CA LEU A 373 44.24 52.19 -34.32
C LEU A 373 44.56 50.69 -34.20
N GLU A 374 45.84 50.32 -34.21
CA GLU A 374 46.27 48.92 -34.13
C GLU A 374 45.98 48.29 -32.76
N LYS A 375 46.02 49.08 -31.69
CA LYS A 375 45.53 48.66 -30.36
C LYS A 375 44.02 48.41 -30.38
N ALA A 376 43.21 49.35 -30.89
CA ALA A 376 41.75 49.20 -30.97
C ALA A 376 41.34 48.00 -31.85
N GLU A 377 42.05 47.78 -32.96
CA GLU A 377 41.92 46.63 -33.85
C GLU A 377 42.22 45.31 -33.11
N HIS A 378 43.32 45.23 -32.35
CA HIS A 378 43.63 44.05 -31.55
C HIS A 378 42.54 43.75 -30.50
N GLU A 379 42.11 44.77 -29.75
CA GLU A 379 41.07 44.64 -28.72
C GLU A 379 39.72 44.18 -29.32
N ARG A 380 39.30 44.78 -30.45
CA ARG A 380 38.08 44.36 -31.17
C ARG A 380 38.20 42.95 -31.74
N GLY A 381 39.36 42.58 -32.30
CA GLY A 381 39.61 41.24 -32.83
C GLY A 381 39.59 40.15 -31.75
N VAL A 382 40.14 40.42 -30.57
CA VAL A 382 40.05 39.52 -29.40
C VAL A 382 38.60 39.42 -28.91
N ALA A 383 37.88 40.53 -28.80
CA ALA A 383 36.52 40.54 -28.29
C ALA A 383 35.53 39.84 -29.24
N LEU A 384 35.63 40.07 -30.56
CA LEU A 384 34.86 39.34 -31.58
C LEU A 384 35.08 37.82 -31.51
N ARG A 385 36.33 37.37 -31.32
CA ARG A 385 36.64 35.93 -31.20
C ARG A 385 36.09 35.32 -29.90
N LYS A 386 36.15 36.05 -28.78
CA LYS A 386 35.55 35.61 -27.51
C LYS A 386 34.04 35.46 -27.62
N GLU A 387 33.36 36.44 -28.19
CA GLU A 387 31.90 36.38 -28.37
C GLU A 387 31.50 35.31 -29.40
N LEU A 388 32.29 35.10 -30.47
CA LEU A 388 32.05 34.01 -31.42
C LEU A 388 32.03 32.65 -30.71
N ILE A 389 33.05 32.35 -29.91
CA ILE A 389 33.14 31.11 -29.12
C ILE A 389 31.97 30.98 -28.13
N ARG A 390 31.51 32.10 -27.54
CA ARG A 390 30.36 32.12 -26.63
C ARG A 390 29.05 31.80 -27.35
N GLN A 391 28.84 32.37 -28.54
CA GLN A 391 27.68 32.06 -29.40
C GLN A 391 27.75 30.62 -29.92
N GLU A 392 28.92 30.10 -30.29
CA GLU A 392 29.10 28.69 -30.67
C GLU A 392 28.77 27.73 -29.52
N LYS A 393 29.21 28.03 -28.28
CA LYS A 393 28.80 27.30 -27.07
C LYS A 393 27.28 27.32 -26.90
N LEU A 394 26.64 28.49 -27.06
CA LEU A 394 25.20 28.66 -26.90
C LEU A 394 24.38 27.88 -27.94
N GLU A 395 24.75 27.90 -29.22
CA GLU A 395 24.05 27.10 -30.24
C GLU A 395 24.23 25.59 -30.00
N LEU A 396 25.39 25.15 -29.50
CA LEU A 396 25.60 23.76 -29.07
C LEU A 396 24.78 23.38 -27.83
N LEU A 397 24.56 24.30 -26.89
CA LEU A 397 23.64 24.10 -25.76
C LEU A 397 22.19 24.02 -26.23
N ALA A 398 21.76 24.89 -27.16
CA ALA A 398 20.42 24.85 -27.74
C ALA A 398 20.15 23.55 -28.50
N GLN A 399 21.11 23.07 -29.32
CA GLN A 399 21.01 21.77 -29.99
C GLN A 399 20.93 20.60 -28.99
N ARG A 400 21.73 20.62 -27.92
CA ARG A 400 21.66 19.61 -26.84
C ARG A 400 20.31 19.64 -26.12
N PHE A 401 19.79 20.82 -25.83
CA PHE A 401 18.49 21.03 -25.22
C PHE A 401 17.37 20.49 -26.11
N ASP A 402 17.35 20.85 -27.39
CA ASP A 402 16.30 20.40 -28.34
C ASP A 402 16.33 18.88 -28.55
N HIS A 403 17.52 18.28 -28.66
CA HIS A 403 17.67 16.83 -28.75
C HIS A 403 17.18 16.12 -27.48
N LYS A 404 17.68 16.52 -26.30
CA LYS A 404 17.22 15.97 -25.00
C LYS A 404 15.71 16.10 -24.87
N THR A 405 15.19 17.31 -25.03
CA THR A 405 13.77 17.65 -24.90
C THR A 405 12.90 16.79 -25.81
N THR A 406 13.32 16.53 -27.04
CA THR A 406 12.57 15.69 -27.98
C THR A 406 12.55 14.22 -27.55
N MET A 407 13.62 13.70 -26.93
CA MET A 407 13.59 12.37 -26.30
C MET A 407 12.67 12.32 -25.07
N ARG A 408 12.67 13.38 -24.23
CA ARG A 408 11.80 13.47 -23.03
C ARG A 408 10.33 13.48 -23.47
N GLN A 409 10.00 14.32 -24.45
CA GLN A 409 8.68 14.41 -25.07
C GLN A 409 8.14 13.06 -25.58
N ALA A 410 8.98 12.25 -26.24
CA ALA A 410 8.57 10.95 -26.75
C ALA A 410 8.27 9.96 -25.60
N TRP A 411 9.19 9.86 -24.63
CA TRP A 411 9.04 8.97 -23.47
C TRP A 411 7.86 9.38 -22.57
N LEU A 412 7.62 10.69 -22.37
CA LEU A 412 6.46 11.20 -21.62
C LEU A 412 5.14 10.77 -22.27
N ASN A 413 4.99 10.95 -23.59
CA ASN A 413 3.78 10.55 -24.31
C ASN A 413 3.50 9.04 -24.24
N GLU A 414 4.55 8.22 -24.31
CA GLU A 414 4.43 6.77 -24.20
C GLU A 414 4.01 6.32 -22.79
N ASN A 415 4.62 6.90 -21.75
CA ASN A 415 4.31 6.58 -20.36
C ASN A 415 2.93 7.11 -19.94
N GLN A 416 2.53 8.32 -20.35
CA GLN A 416 1.18 8.84 -20.12
C GLN A 416 0.12 7.89 -20.73
N ARG A 417 0.35 7.39 -21.96
CA ARG A 417 -0.54 6.41 -22.60
C ARG A 417 -0.59 5.10 -21.82
N LEU A 418 0.56 4.56 -21.39
CA LEU A 418 0.65 3.34 -20.57
C LEU A 418 -0.13 3.47 -19.26
N VAL A 419 0.14 4.54 -18.51
CA VAL A 419 -0.46 4.81 -17.20
C VAL A 419 -1.97 5.10 -17.31
N SER A 420 -2.46 5.62 -18.43
CA SER A 420 -3.89 5.90 -18.65
C SER A 420 -4.80 4.67 -18.81
N GLN A 421 -4.25 3.45 -18.98
CA GLN A 421 -5.04 2.24 -19.27
C GLN A 421 -5.19 1.32 -18.05
N ASP A 422 -6.38 1.21 -17.47
CA ASP A 422 -6.68 0.43 -16.26
C ASP A 422 -6.76 -1.10 -16.51
N ASN A 423 -5.70 -1.64 -17.10
CA ASN A 423 -5.52 -3.04 -17.45
C ASN A 423 -5.16 -3.88 -16.20
N PHE A 424 -6.05 -3.92 -15.20
CA PHE A 424 -5.74 -4.48 -13.88
C PHE A 424 -5.99 -5.99 -13.74
N GLY A 425 -7.02 -6.53 -14.40
CA GLY A 425 -7.45 -7.93 -14.26
C GLY A 425 -8.84 -8.05 -13.63
N TYR A 426 -9.28 -9.29 -13.40
CA TYR A 426 -10.60 -9.59 -12.83
C TYR A 426 -10.53 -10.46 -11.55
N ASP A 427 -9.32 -10.84 -11.17
CA ASP A 427 -8.94 -11.80 -10.13
C ASP A 427 -7.76 -11.24 -9.33
N LEU A 428 -7.63 -11.65 -8.07
CA LEU A 428 -6.61 -11.11 -7.17
C LEU A 428 -5.17 -11.27 -7.69
N PRO A 429 -4.73 -12.45 -8.21
CA PRO A 429 -3.35 -12.60 -8.72
C PRO A 429 -3.03 -11.66 -9.89
N ALA A 430 -3.95 -11.45 -10.83
CA ALA A 430 -3.76 -10.49 -11.90
C ALA A 430 -3.64 -9.05 -11.38
N VAL A 431 -4.46 -8.67 -10.39
CA VAL A 431 -4.46 -7.32 -9.80
C VAL A 431 -3.22 -7.07 -8.93
N GLU A 432 -2.71 -8.06 -8.20
CA GLU A 432 -1.40 -7.95 -7.53
C GLU A 432 -0.24 -7.91 -8.53
N ALA A 433 -0.29 -8.67 -9.63
CA ALA A 433 0.69 -8.56 -10.71
C ALA A 433 0.61 -7.21 -11.44
N ALA A 434 -0.57 -6.59 -11.52
CA ALA A 434 -0.74 -5.23 -12.02
C ALA A 434 -0.18 -4.19 -11.02
N MET A 435 -0.34 -4.40 -9.71
CA MET A 435 0.24 -3.55 -8.67
C MET A 435 1.78 -3.57 -8.73
N LYS A 436 2.40 -4.75 -8.74
CA LYS A 436 3.87 -4.88 -8.88
C LYS A 436 4.40 -4.23 -10.17
N LYS A 437 3.67 -4.35 -11.29
CA LYS A 437 3.99 -3.63 -12.54
C LYS A 437 3.85 -2.11 -12.39
N HIS A 438 2.87 -1.64 -11.62
CA HIS A 438 2.69 -0.22 -11.37
C HIS A 438 3.80 0.35 -10.49
N GLU A 439 4.19 -0.34 -9.43
CA GLU A 439 5.30 0.05 -8.54
C GLU A 439 6.63 0.09 -9.30
N ALA A 440 6.85 -0.85 -10.22
CA ALA A 440 7.99 -0.79 -11.16
C ALA A 440 7.93 0.43 -12.08
N ILE A 441 6.76 0.79 -12.60
CA ILE A 441 6.55 2.02 -13.40
C ILE A 441 6.77 3.27 -12.54
N GLU A 442 6.35 3.29 -11.26
CA GLU A 442 6.62 4.41 -10.34
C GLU A 442 8.12 4.58 -10.09
N ALA A 443 8.87 3.49 -9.89
CA ALA A 443 10.31 3.52 -9.72
C ALA A 443 11.05 3.97 -11.00
N ASP A 444 10.68 3.43 -12.17
CA ASP A 444 11.23 3.85 -13.47
C ASP A 444 10.96 5.34 -13.74
N ILE A 445 9.76 5.81 -13.43
CA ILE A 445 9.37 7.23 -13.55
C ILE A 445 10.19 8.08 -12.58
N ALA A 446 10.28 7.72 -11.29
CA ALA A 446 11.08 8.46 -10.31
C ALA A 446 12.56 8.58 -10.73
N SER A 447 13.16 7.51 -11.27
CA SER A 447 14.53 7.52 -11.82
C SER A 447 14.73 8.47 -13.03
N TYR A 448 13.62 8.91 -13.63
CA TYR A 448 13.59 9.82 -14.76
C TYR A 448 13.50 11.30 -14.35
N GLU A 449 13.26 11.64 -13.08
CA GLU A 449 13.14 13.05 -12.64
C GLU A 449 14.43 13.84 -12.91
N ASP A 450 15.61 13.28 -12.61
CA ASP A 450 16.92 13.86 -12.97
C ASP A 450 17.04 14.15 -14.47
N ARG A 451 16.46 13.27 -15.30
CA ARG A 451 16.48 13.39 -16.77
C ARG A 451 15.58 14.52 -17.27
N ILE A 452 14.61 14.96 -16.46
CA ILE A 452 13.83 16.20 -16.64
C ILE A 452 14.61 17.39 -16.07
N GLY A 453 15.26 17.24 -14.91
CA GLY A 453 16.12 18.25 -14.27
C GLY A 453 17.17 18.83 -15.23
N VAL A 454 17.88 17.97 -15.97
CA VAL A 454 18.89 18.42 -16.97
C VAL A 454 18.29 19.23 -18.14
N VAL A 455 16.98 19.16 -18.40
CA VAL A 455 16.30 20.06 -19.36
C VAL A 455 16.14 21.46 -18.74
N VAL A 456 15.85 21.55 -17.45
CA VAL A 456 15.81 22.81 -16.69
C VAL A 456 17.20 23.44 -16.61
N GLU A 457 18.22 22.69 -16.20
CA GLU A 457 19.61 23.17 -16.08
C GLU A 457 20.12 23.82 -17.38
N LEU A 458 19.95 23.13 -18.52
CA LEU A 458 20.36 23.65 -19.83
C LEU A 458 19.57 24.91 -20.22
N SER A 459 18.28 25.00 -19.86
CA SER A 459 17.49 26.21 -20.11
C SER A 459 17.99 27.40 -19.26
N THR A 460 18.36 27.17 -18.00
CA THR A 460 18.88 28.22 -17.10
C THR A 460 20.31 28.65 -17.44
N GLU A 461 21.16 27.75 -17.94
CA GLU A 461 22.48 28.13 -18.49
C GLU A 461 22.31 29.06 -19.70
N MET A 462 21.39 28.72 -20.63
CA MET A 462 21.08 29.58 -21.77
C MET A 462 20.38 30.88 -21.40
N GLU A 463 19.59 30.92 -20.32
CA GLU A 463 18.95 32.14 -19.81
C GLU A 463 19.96 33.10 -19.21
N THR A 464 20.86 32.60 -18.35
CA THR A 464 21.91 33.39 -17.69
C THR A 464 22.97 33.92 -18.66
N GLU A 465 23.28 33.15 -19.71
CA GLU A 465 24.12 33.60 -20.85
C GLU A 465 23.33 34.41 -21.91
N GLY A 466 22.02 34.63 -21.73
CA GLY A 466 21.22 35.53 -22.57
C GLY A 466 21.04 35.08 -24.02
N TYR A 467 20.77 33.80 -24.27
CA TYR A 467 20.52 33.26 -25.61
C TYR A 467 19.36 33.98 -26.34
N TYR A 468 19.51 34.20 -27.65
CA TYR A 468 18.61 35.08 -28.41
C TYR A 468 17.17 34.57 -28.51
N ASP A 469 16.99 33.25 -28.61
CA ASP A 469 15.69 32.58 -28.67
C ASP A 469 15.32 31.87 -27.35
N ILE A 470 15.73 32.47 -26.22
CA ILE A 470 15.41 31.95 -24.88
C ILE A 470 13.90 31.77 -24.65
N ARG A 471 13.05 32.54 -25.35
CA ARG A 471 11.59 32.39 -25.28
C ARG A 471 11.10 31.03 -25.80
N ARG A 472 11.66 30.52 -26.91
CA ARG A 472 11.34 29.17 -27.40
C ARG A 472 11.83 28.09 -26.43
N ILE A 473 13.06 28.24 -25.92
CA ILE A 473 13.67 27.34 -24.95
C ILE A 473 12.79 27.23 -23.69
N LEU A 474 12.43 28.35 -23.07
CA LEU A 474 11.57 28.39 -21.89
C LEU A 474 10.17 27.82 -22.15
N ALA A 475 9.51 28.21 -23.26
CA ALA A 475 8.19 27.66 -23.61
C ALA A 475 8.22 26.14 -23.81
N ARG A 476 9.30 25.60 -24.39
CA ARG A 476 9.49 24.14 -24.56
C ARG A 476 9.85 23.45 -23.23
N LYS A 477 10.57 24.12 -22.33
CA LYS A 477 10.84 23.66 -20.95
C LYS A 477 9.54 23.55 -20.14
N GLU A 478 8.72 24.59 -20.11
CA GLU A 478 7.43 24.56 -19.39
C GLU A 478 6.47 23.51 -19.97
N ASN A 479 6.48 23.27 -21.28
CA ASN A 479 5.68 22.22 -21.90
C ASN A 479 6.07 20.80 -21.40
N ILE A 480 7.37 20.53 -21.26
CA ILE A 480 7.88 19.30 -20.64
C ILE A 480 7.50 19.21 -19.16
N LEU A 481 7.64 20.29 -18.39
CA LEU A 481 7.29 20.29 -16.97
C LEU A 481 5.78 20.09 -16.74
N GLY A 482 4.92 20.66 -17.59
CA GLY A 482 3.48 20.42 -17.54
C GLY A 482 3.10 18.97 -17.86
N GLN A 483 3.73 18.37 -18.86
CA GLN A 483 3.55 16.94 -19.16
C GLN A 483 4.11 16.01 -18.07
N TRP A 484 5.19 16.42 -17.43
CA TRP A 484 5.77 15.71 -16.28
C TRP A 484 4.85 15.76 -15.06
N GLY A 485 4.25 16.93 -14.78
CA GLY A 485 3.19 17.07 -13.78
C GLY A 485 2.00 16.16 -14.08
N LEU A 486 1.44 16.24 -15.29
CA LEU A 486 0.34 15.39 -15.74
C LEU A 486 0.67 13.88 -15.65
N LEU A 487 1.91 13.47 -15.95
CA LEU A 487 2.32 12.08 -15.79
C LEU A 487 2.29 11.67 -14.30
N LYS A 488 2.79 12.50 -13.39
CA LYS A 488 2.75 12.22 -11.95
C LYS A 488 1.31 12.20 -11.39
N GLU A 489 0.42 13.07 -11.88
CA GLU A 489 -1.01 13.04 -11.56
C GLU A 489 -1.69 11.76 -12.07
N LEU A 490 -1.43 11.36 -13.32
CA LEU A 490 -1.95 10.11 -13.90
C LEU A 490 -1.43 8.87 -13.16
N VAL A 491 -0.17 8.89 -12.69
CA VAL A 491 0.44 7.83 -11.90
C VAL A 491 -0.31 7.65 -10.57
N VAL A 492 -0.46 8.70 -9.76
CA VAL A 492 -1.20 8.64 -8.48
C VAL A 492 -2.68 8.30 -8.71
N GLY A 493 -3.27 8.84 -9.78
CA GLY A 493 -4.65 8.52 -10.19
C GLY A 493 -4.85 7.09 -10.68
N ARG A 494 -3.81 6.42 -11.19
CA ARG A 494 -3.82 4.98 -11.49
C ARG A 494 -3.64 4.17 -10.20
N ARG A 495 -2.73 4.60 -9.31
CA ARG A 495 -2.41 3.90 -8.06
C ARG A 495 -3.66 3.73 -7.20
N THR A 496 -4.39 4.81 -6.95
CA THR A 496 -5.64 4.81 -6.19
C THR A 496 -6.69 3.85 -6.77
N ARG A 497 -6.96 3.89 -8.08
CA ARG A 497 -7.89 2.96 -8.76
C ARG A 497 -7.46 1.50 -8.70
N LEU A 498 -6.15 1.25 -8.66
CA LEU A 498 -5.58 -0.08 -8.54
C LEU A 498 -5.59 -0.60 -7.10
N GLU A 499 -5.37 0.27 -6.10
CA GLU A 499 -5.53 -0.01 -4.67
C GLU A 499 -6.99 -0.31 -4.32
N GLU A 500 -7.95 0.44 -4.90
CA GLU A 500 -9.39 0.15 -4.77
C GLU A 500 -9.80 -1.19 -5.39
N ASN A 501 -9.24 -1.55 -6.55
CA ASN A 501 -9.49 -2.87 -7.16
C ASN A 501 -8.86 -3.99 -6.32
N LEU A 502 -7.62 -3.80 -5.86
CA LEU A 502 -6.91 -4.74 -5.01
C LEU A 502 -7.64 -5.00 -3.68
N ALA A 503 -8.21 -3.95 -3.08
CA ALA A 503 -9.03 -4.06 -1.88
C ALA A 503 -10.29 -4.90 -2.13
N LEU A 504 -11.06 -4.61 -3.19
CA LEU A 504 -12.24 -5.39 -3.54
C LEU A 504 -11.91 -6.86 -3.85
N GLN A 505 -10.82 -7.12 -4.58
CA GLN A 505 -10.41 -8.49 -4.88
C GLN A 505 -9.96 -9.28 -3.63
N LYS A 506 -9.43 -8.61 -2.61
CA LYS A 506 -9.15 -9.22 -1.30
C LYS A 506 -10.43 -9.52 -0.53
N THR A 507 -11.38 -8.58 -0.48
CA THR A 507 -12.71 -8.87 0.09
C THR A 507 -13.42 -10.00 -0.67
N PHE A 508 -13.24 -10.11 -1.98
CA PHE A 508 -13.74 -11.24 -2.76
C PHE A 508 -12.99 -12.56 -2.55
N GLN A 509 -11.73 -12.54 -2.12
CA GLN A 509 -11.01 -13.75 -1.71
C GLN A 509 -11.46 -14.19 -0.32
N ASP A 510 -11.54 -13.27 0.64
CA ASP A 510 -12.14 -13.50 1.96
C ASP A 510 -13.57 -14.06 1.83
N MET A 511 -14.38 -13.54 0.90
CA MET A 511 -15.73 -14.10 0.63
C MET A 511 -15.73 -15.51 0.03
N VAL A 512 -14.66 -15.94 -0.65
CA VAL A 512 -14.54 -17.32 -1.14
C VAL A 512 -14.08 -18.22 -0.01
N TYR A 513 -13.08 -17.81 0.77
CA TYR A 513 -12.71 -18.52 2.00
C TYR A 513 -13.94 -18.70 2.88
N MET A 514 -14.73 -17.65 3.16
CA MET A 514 -16.00 -17.76 3.89
C MET A 514 -16.96 -18.83 3.31
N ILE A 515 -17.02 -19.03 2.00
CA ILE A 515 -17.87 -20.06 1.38
C ILE A 515 -17.26 -21.46 1.56
N ASP A 516 -15.99 -21.65 1.20
CA ASP A 516 -15.28 -22.94 1.37
C ASP A 516 -15.38 -23.42 2.83
N TRP A 517 -15.13 -22.46 3.73
CA TRP A 517 -15.26 -22.53 5.18
C TRP A 517 -16.69 -22.98 5.55
N MET A 518 -17.74 -22.24 5.15
CA MET A 518 -19.14 -22.62 5.41
C MET A 518 -19.56 -23.98 4.80
N GLU A 519 -19.11 -24.33 3.60
CA GLU A 519 -19.44 -25.60 2.93
C GLU A 519 -18.90 -26.82 3.67
N ASP A 520 -17.64 -26.79 4.10
CA ASP A 520 -17.08 -27.91 4.85
C ASP A 520 -17.84 -28.10 6.18
N THR A 521 -18.28 -27.02 6.84
CA THR A 521 -19.15 -27.14 8.02
C THR A 521 -20.56 -27.58 7.70
N GLN A 522 -21.10 -27.26 6.54
CA GLN A 522 -22.43 -27.72 6.16
C GLN A 522 -22.48 -29.26 6.20
N ALA A 523 -21.47 -29.93 5.65
CA ALA A 523 -21.38 -31.40 5.65
C ALA A 523 -21.14 -32.01 7.04
N GLN A 524 -20.41 -31.29 7.89
CA GLN A 524 -20.21 -31.57 9.31
C GLN A 524 -21.53 -31.48 10.13
N LEU A 525 -22.23 -30.34 10.04
CA LEU A 525 -23.57 -30.10 10.59
C LEU A 525 -24.60 -31.10 10.03
N LEU A 526 -24.32 -31.67 8.86
CA LEU A 526 -25.04 -32.81 8.32
C LEU A 526 -24.51 -34.14 8.85
N SER A 527 -24.14 -34.25 10.13
CA SER A 527 -24.01 -35.55 10.84
C SER A 527 -25.39 -36.25 10.99
N LYS A 528 -25.40 -37.55 11.33
CA LYS A 528 -26.51 -38.35 11.89
C LYS A 528 -26.00 -39.39 12.88
N ASP A 529 -24.79 -39.22 13.39
CA ASP A 529 -24.46 -39.92 14.62
C ASP A 529 -25.34 -39.36 15.73
N PHE A 530 -25.85 -40.24 16.58
CA PHE A 530 -26.45 -39.87 17.84
C PHE A 530 -26.42 -41.07 18.83
N GLY A 531 -25.52 -42.05 18.64
CA GLY A 531 -25.43 -43.32 19.42
C GLY A 531 -24.88 -43.25 20.88
N LYS A 532 -24.28 -44.29 21.50
CA LYS A 532 -23.37 -44.24 22.70
C LYS A 532 -23.74 -44.83 24.12
N HIS A 533 -22.98 -44.58 25.22
CA HIS A 533 -23.01 -45.32 26.51
C HIS A 533 -23.68 -44.67 27.75
N LEU A 534 -23.05 -43.68 28.43
CA LEU A 534 -23.58 -42.63 29.35
C LEU A 534 -22.44 -41.73 29.96
N LEU A 535 -22.31 -40.47 29.50
CA LEU A 535 -21.40 -39.33 29.83
C LEU A 535 -20.73 -38.68 28.61
N GLU A 536 -20.33 -39.46 27.60
CA GLU A 536 -20.14 -38.89 26.26
C GLU A 536 -21.48 -38.20 25.83
N VAL A 537 -22.63 -38.53 26.52
CA VAL A 537 -24.02 -37.96 26.72
C VAL A 537 -24.12 -36.66 27.58
N ASP A 538 -23.03 -35.95 27.88
CA ASP A 538 -23.03 -34.46 27.90
C ASP A 538 -21.71 -33.91 27.32
N ASP A 539 -20.87 -34.80 26.76
CA ASP A 539 -19.84 -34.48 25.79
C ASP A 539 -20.46 -34.30 24.37
N LEU A 540 -21.82 -34.07 24.32
CA LEU A 540 -22.99 -33.34 23.66
C LEU A 540 -23.85 -32.55 24.71
N LEU A 541 -23.25 -31.62 25.48
CA LEU A 541 -23.83 -30.32 25.90
C LEU A 541 -22.89 -29.07 25.88
N GLN A 542 -21.69 -29.10 25.28
CA GLN A 542 -20.63 -28.09 25.52
C GLN A 542 -19.53 -27.83 24.47
N LYS A 543 -18.99 -28.75 23.64
CA LYS A 543 -18.46 -28.32 22.31
C LYS A 543 -19.65 -27.50 21.72
N HIS A 544 -20.95 -27.81 21.98
CA HIS A 544 -22.19 -27.00 21.78
C HIS A 544 -22.41 -25.84 22.74
N SER A 545 -21.30 -25.16 22.96
CA SER A 545 -21.22 -23.74 23.21
C SER A 545 -20.32 -23.02 22.18
N LEU A 546 -19.34 -23.68 21.54
CA LEU A 546 -18.26 -23.09 20.75
C LEU A 546 -18.66 -22.70 19.29
N GLN A 547 -18.96 -23.62 18.38
CA GLN A 547 -19.36 -23.36 16.97
C GLN A 547 -20.63 -22.53 16.72
N GLU A 548 -21.66 -22.53 17.55
CA GLU A 548 -22.81 -21.60 17.39
C GLU A 548 -22.40 -20.22 17.95
N VAL A 549 -21.54 -20.17 18.97
CA VAL A 549 -20.83 -18.92 19.29
C VAL A 549 -20.02 -18.46 18.08
N ASP A 550 -19.24 -19.31 17.40
CA ASP A 550 -18.52 -18.87 16.20
C ASP A 550 -19.43 -18.61 15.00
N ILE A 551 -20.51 -19.35 14.73
CA ILE A 551 -21.49 -18.97 13.68
C ILE A 551 -22.06 -17.58 13.95
N THR A 552 -22.17 -17.17 15.23
CA THR A 552 -22.53 -15.79 15.59
C THR A 552 -21.38 -14.79 15.43
N VAL A 553 -20.16 -15.08 15.95
CA VAL A 553 -18.96 -14.22 15.77
C VAL A 553 -18.61 -14.03 14.27
N GLN A 554 -19.09 -14.92 13.40
CA GLN A 554 -18.60 -15.05 12.04
C GLN A 554 -19.70 -14.79 11.00
N ALA A 555 -20.97 -14.86 11.41
CA ALA A 555 -21.98 -13.96 10.87
C ALA A 555 -21.52 -12.50 10.92
N GLU A 556 -20.87 -12.05 12.02
CA GLU A 556 -20.28 -10.71 12.07
C GLU A 556 -19.11 -10.51 11.07
N ARG A 557 -18.33 -11.55 10.72
CA ARG A 557 -17.38 -11.45 9.59
C ARG A 557 -18.08 -11.37 8.24
N VAL A 558 -19.10 -12.20 7.99
CA VAL A 558 -19.91 -12.12 6.76
C VAL A 558 -20.50 -10.71 6.61
N GLU A 559 -21.07 -10.14 7.67
CA GLU A 559 -21.63 -8.78 7.65
C GLU A 559 -20.57 -7.71 7.38
N THR A 560 -19.40 -7.79 8.03
CA THR A 560 -18.31 -6.82 7.79
C THR A 560 -17.66 -6.96 6.41
N LEU A 561 -17.49 -8.18 5.89
CA LEU A 561 -17.05 -8.44 4.50
C LEU A 561 -18.09 -7.93 3.49
N ASN A 562 -19.37 -8.21 3.71
CA ASN A 562 -20.46 -7.73 2.87
C ASN A 562 -20.51 -6.21 2.85
N ALA A 563 -20.40 -5.53 4.01
CA ALA A 563 -20.32 -4.08 4.09
C ALA A 563 -19.09 -3.51 3.37
N ALA A 564 -17.92 -4.15 3.52
CA ALA A 564 -16.69 -3.76 2.83
C ALA A 564 -16.81 -3.86 1.30
N ALA A 565 -17.43 -4.93 0.78
CA ALA A 565 -17.66 -5.09 -0.65
C ALA A 565 -18.73 -4.11 -1.16
N LEU A 566 -19.87 -3.98 -0.46
CA LEU A 566 -20.99 -3.09 -0.84
C LEU A 566 -20.55 -1.63 -0.95
N LYS A 567 -19.56 -1.18 -0.18
CA LYS A 567 -18.97 0.17 -0.30
C LYS A 567 -18.61 0.51 -1.75
N PHE A 568 -18.03 -0.43 -2.50
CA PHE A 568 -17.59 -0.22 -3.89
C PHE A 568 -18.76 -0.05 -4.89
N THR A 569 -19.99 -0.40 -4.51
CA THR A 569 -21.19 -0.12 -5.33
C THR A 569 -21.58 1.37 -5.33
N THR A 570 -21.20 2.11 -4.28
CA THR A 570 -21.63 3.50 -4.03
C THR A 570 -20.62 4.57 -4.47
N LEU A 571 -19.47 4.18 -5.02
CA LEU A 571 -18.41 5.13 -5.41
C LEU A 571 -18.82 6.04 -6.56
N GLU A 572 -18.59 7.34 -6.38
CA GLU A 572 -18.67 8.37 -7.43
C GLU A 572 -17.32 8.47 -8.16
N GLY A 573 -17.29 8.02 -9.42
CA GLY A 573 -16.09 8.05 -10.25
C GLY A 573 -15.75 6.66 -10.81
N TYR A 574 -14.57 6.16 -10.47
CA TYR A 574 -14.12 4.83 -10.88
C TYR A 574 -14.89 3.72 -10.14
N ARG A 575 -15.03 2.57 -10.80
CA ARG A 575 -15.72 1.38 -10.29
C ARG A 575 -14.87 0.14 -10.63
N PRO A 576 -14.34 -0.60 -9.64
CA PRO A 576 -13.49 -1.77 -9.89
C PRO A 576 -14.14 -2.88 -10.71
N CYS A 577 -15.46 -3.06 -10.57
CA CYS A 577 -16.27 -3.98 -11.35
C CYS A 577 -17.73 -3.48 -11.43
N ASP A 578 -18.61 -4.25 -12.08
CA ASP A 578 -20.05 -3.98 -12.09
C ASP A 578 -20.64 -4.19 -10.66
N PRO A 579 -21.34 -3.21 -10.08
CA PRO A 579 -22.03 -3.35 -8.79
C PRO A 579 -22.91 -4.60 -8.67
N GLN A 580 -23.50 -5.09 -9.76
CA GLN A 580 -24.32 -6.30 -9.73
C GLN A 580 -23.49 -7.56 -9.38
N VAL A 581 -22.20 -7.62 -9.74
CA VAL A 581 -21.31 -8.73 -9.38
C VAL A 581 -21.03 -8.74 -7.87
N ILE A 582 -20.87 -7.55 -7.27
CA ILE A 582 -20.75 -7.39 -5.82
C ILE A 582 -22.02 -7.88 -5.13
N CYS A 583 -23.19 -7.37 -5.54
CA CYS A 583 -24.47 -7.76 -4.95
C CYS A 583 -24.75 -9.27 -5.08
N ASN A 584 -24.42 -9.88 -6.22
CA ASN A 584 -24.59 -11.32 -6.42
C ASN A 584 -23.71 -12.14 -5.46
N ARG A 585 -22.44 -11.75 -5.24
CA ARG A 585 -21.56 -12.41 -4.26
C ARG A 585 -22.06 -12.23 -2.83
N VAL A 586 -22.38 -10.99 -2.44
CA VAL A 586 -22.94 -10.66 -1.11
C VAL A 586 -24.17 -11.51 -0.78
N ASN A 587 -25.11 -11.60 -1.73
CA ASN A 587 -26.32 -12.42 -1.57
C ASN A 587 -26.00 -13.92 -1.42
N HIS A 588 -25.01 -14.44 -2.14
CA HIS A 588 -24.60 -15.84 -2.06
C HIS A 588 -23.99 -16.19 -0.70
N VAL A 589 -23.02 -15.40 -0.22
CA VAL A 589 -22.39 -15.59 1.10
C VAL A 589 -23.45 -15.49 2.21
N SER A 590 -24.37 -14.53 2.12
CA SER A 590 -25.51 -14.41 3.06
C SER A 590 -26.47 -15.60 3.01
N SER A 591 -26.67 -16.23 1.85
CA SER A 591 -27.54 -17.42 1.74
C SER A 591 -26.88 -18.65 2.37
N CYS A 592 -25.59 -18.88 2.11
CA CYS A 592 -24.82 -19.95 2.75
C CYS A 592 -24.84 -19.85 4.27
N LEU A 593 -24.62 -18.64 4.82
CA LEU A 593 -24.66 -18.40 6.27
C LEU A 593 -26.04 -18.71 6.88
N GLU A 594 -27.12 -18.38 6.18
CA GLU A 594 -28.49 -18.60 6.65
C GLU A 594 -28.88 -20.08 6.59
N GLU A 595 -28.48 -20.82 5.55
CA GLU A 595 -28.59 -22.28 5.52
C GLU A 595 -27.79 -22.94 6.66
N LEU A 596 -26.60 -22.42 6.96
CA LEU A 596 -25.73 -22.95 8.02
C LEU A 596 -26.33 -22.74 9.42
N LYS A 597 -26.90 -21.55 9.69
CA LYS A 597 -27.67 -21.28 10.92
C LYS A 597 -28.87 -22.21 11.06
N GLN A 598 -29.60 -22.46 9.97
CA GLN A 598 -30.76 -23.36 9.98
C GLN A 598 -30.34 -24.82 10.23
N LEU A 599 -29.19 -25.26 9.71
CA LEU A 599 -28.66 -26.60 9.99
C LEU A 599 -28.13 -26.73 11.42
N ALA A 600 -27.47 -25.72 11.98
CA ALA A 600 -27.05 -25.69 13.38
C ALA A 600 -28.27 -25.79 14.32
N ALA A 601 -29.26 -24.92 14.14
CA ALA A 601 -30.48 -24.89 14.97
C ALA A 601 -31.34 -26.16 14.80
N LYS A 602 -31.51 -26.64 13.56
CA LYS A 602 -32.22 -27.91 13.30
C LYS A 602 -31.50 -29.06 13.99
N ARG A 603 -30.17 -29.13 13.89
CA ARG A 603 -29.45 -30.24 14.49
C ARG A 603 -29.42 -30.13 16.00
N ARG A 604 -29.29 -28.93 16.61
CA ARG A 604 -29.55 -28.71 18.05
C ARG A 604 -30.86 -29.37 18.49
N GLU A 605 -31.94 -29.15 17.75
CA GLU A 605 -33.26 -29.72 18.06
C GLU A 605 -33.22 -31.27 18.09
N GLU A 606 -32.68 -31.92 17.06
CA GLU A 606 -32.55 -33.40 16.98
C GLU A 606 -31.64 -34.03 18.06
N LEU A 607 -31.07 -33.21 18.95
CA LEU A 607 -29.95 -33.56 19.82
C LEU A 607 -30.24 -33.23 21.29
N GLU A 608 -30.80 -32.05 21.54
CA GLU A 608 -31.61 -31.84 22.73
C GLU A 608 -32.75 -32.89 22.80
N GLU A 609 -33.27 -33.37 21.66
CA GLU A 609 -34.32 -34.40 21.56
C GLU A 609 -33.98 -35.72 22.24
N SER A 610 -32.83 -36.33 21.92
CA SER A 610 -32.57 -37.70 22.37
C SER A 610 -31.54 -37.77 23.51
N ARG A 611 -30.88 -36.66 23.87
CA ARG A 611 -30.49 -36.43 25.28
C ARG A 611 -31.65 -36.66 26.26
N GLN A 612 -32.89 -36.27 25.91
CA GLN A 612 -34.07 -36.55 26.74
C GLN A 612 -34.47 -38.03 26.73
N LEU A 613 -34.38 -38.69 25.58
CA LEU A 613 -34.59 -40.14 25.44
C LEU A 613 -33.63 -40.93 26.33
N TRP A 614 -32.38 -40.45 26.46
CA TRP A 614 -31.34 -41.08 27.26
C TRP A 614 -31.32 -40.70 28.74
N ALA A 615 -31.58 -39.45 29.10
CA ALA A 615 -31.86 -39.10 30.51
C ALA A 615 -33.01 -39.95 31.07
N PHE A 616 -34.04 -40.23 30.25
CA PHE A 616 -35.11 -41.17 30.60
C PHE A 616 -34.63 -42.63 30.74
N PHE A 617 -33.67 -43.10 29.95
CA PHE A 617 -33.10 -44.44 30.11
C PHE A 617 -32.27 -44.60 31.38
N GLN A 618 -31.50 -43.60 31.79
CA GLN A 618 -30.81 -43.63 33.08
C GLN A 618 -31.82 -43.70 34.23
N GLU A 619 -32.87 -42.86 34.20
CA GLU A 619 -33.99 -42.91 35.15
C GLU A 619 -34.70 -44.30 35.18
N LEU A 620 -34.75 -44.99 34.04
CA LEU A 620 -35.35 -46.33 33.91
C LEU A 620 -34.45 -47.41 34.53
N GLU A 621 -33.14 -47.35 34.31
CA GLU A 621 -32.13 -48.26 34.90
C GLU A 621 -32.06 -48.07 36.43
N GLU A 622 -32.02 -46.81 36.90
CA GLU A 622 -32.09 -46.48 38.33
C GLU A 622 -33.39 -47.00 38.98
N SER A 623 -34.52 -46.87 38.28
CA SER A 623 -35.80 -47.43 38.72
C SER A 623 -35.78 -48.96 38.77
N ALA A 624 -35.12 -49.63 37.83
CA ALA A 624 -34.97 -51.09 37.83
C ALA A 624 -34.15 -51.58 39.04
N VAL A 625 -33.03 -50.92 39.33
CA VAL A 625 -32.23 -51.20 40.54
C VAL A 625 -33.05 -51.01 41.82
N TRP A 626 -33.84 -49.93 41.92
CA TRP A 626 -34.75 -49.69 43.05
C TRP A 626 -35.79 -50.81 43.21
N ILE A 627 -36.39 -51.28 42.11
CA ILE A 627 -37.39 -52.36 42.14
C ILE A 627 -36.77 -53.65 42.72
N ARG A 628 -35.58 -54.03 42.24
CA ARG A 628 -34.84 -55.21 42.71
C ARG A 628 -34.50 -55.12 44.20
N GLU A 629 -34.04 -53.95 44.67
CA GLU A 629 -33.77 -53.70 46.10
C GLU A 629 -35.03 -53.91 46.95
N LYS A 630 -36.15 -53.30 46.56
CA LYS A 630 -37.41 -53.35 47.32
C LYS A 630 -38.03 -54.75 47.32
N SER A 631 -37.89 -55.51 46.23
CA SER A 631 -38.30 -56.92 46.17
C SER A 631 -37.51 -57.79 47.16
N SER A 632 -36.18 -57.63 47.20
CA SER A 632 -35.32 -58.30 48.19
C SER A 632 -35.72 -57.97 49.64
N ILE A 633 -35.99 -56.69 49.92
CA ILE A 633 -36.44 -56.22 51.25
C ILE A 633 -37.82 -56.78 51.63
N LEU A 634 -38.75 -56.93 50.67
CA LEU A 634 -40.07 -57.52 50.88
C LEU A 634 -40.00 -58.99 51.29
N GLY A 635 -39.11 -59.78 50.64
CA GLY A 635 -38.92 -61.20 50.91
C GLY A 635 -38.22 -61.50 52.25
N ALA A 636 -37.37 -60.59 52.74
CA ALA A 636 -36.51 -60.85 53.90
C ALA A 636 -37.15 -60.63 55.29
N GLN A 637 -38.36 -60.06 55.39
CA GLN A 637 -38.95 -59.61 56.68
C GLN A 637 -40.16 -60.44 57.12
N GLY A 638 -40.17 -60.92 58.37
CA GLY A 638 -41.33 -61.60 58.98
C GLY A 638 -42.54 -60.68 59.28
N TYR A 639 -43.61 -61.26 59.83
CA TYR A 639 -44.93 -60.63 59.96
C TYR A 639 -45.32 -60.11 61.36
N GLY A 640 -44.56 -60.46 62.42
CA GLY A 640 -44.83 -60.07 63.81
C GLY A 640 -45.32 -61.25 64.67
N LYS A 641 -45.56 -60.99 65.97
CA LYS A 641 -46.02 -62.00 66.95
C LYS A 641 -47.06 -61.48 67.96
N ASP A 642 -47.27 -60.17 68.02
CA ASP A 642 -48.18 -59.52 68.96
C ASP A 642 -48.80 -58.28 68.28
N VAL A 643 -49.93 -57.80 68.80
CA VAL A 643 -50.67 -56.66 68.22
C VAL A 643 -49.76 -55.42 68.04
N SER A 644 -48.78 -55.18 68.93
CA SER A 644 -47.87 -54.05 68.83
C SER A 644 -46.78 -54.22 67.76
N SER A 645 -46.24 -55.43 67.55
CA SER A 645 -45.26 -55.67 66.46
C SER A 645 -45.93 -55.69 65.09
N VAL A 646 -47.10 -56.32 64.95
CA VAL A 646 -47.83 -56.38 63.68
C VAL A 646 -48.23 -54.98 63.21
N LEU A 647 -48.83 -54.15 64.08
CA LEU A 647 -49.21 -52.78 63.72
C LEU A 647 -48.01 -51.91 63.29
N LYS A 648 -46.82 -52.10 63.87
CA LYS A 648 -45.59 -51.41 63.46
C LYS A 648 -45.11 -51.85 62.07
N LEU A 649 -45.25 -53.12 61.72
CA LEU A 649 -44.92 -53.64 60.40
C LEU A 649 -45.93 -53.20 59.33
N LEU A 650 -47.22 -53.15 59.69
CA LEU A 650 -48.30 -52.63 58.84
C LEU A 650 -48.11 -51.13 58.53
N GLN A 651 -47.65 -50.35 59.51
CA GLN A 651 -47.27 -48.94 59.30
C GLN A 651 -46.03 -48.79 58.38
N LYS A 652 -45.04 -49.69 58.44
CA LYS A 652 -43.90 -49.71 57.50
C LYS A 652 -44.32 -50.11 56.07
N HIS A 653 -45.27 -51.03 55.94
CA HIS A 653 -45.84 -51.37 54.64
C HIS A 653 -46.59 -50.16 54.04
N LYS A 654 -47.31 -49.39 54.87
CA LYS A 654 -48.01 -48.17 54.44
C LYS A 654 -47.07 -47.08 53.89
N THR A 655 -45.83 -46.98 54.37
CA THR A 655 -44.81 -46.08 53.77
C THR A 655 -44.33 -46.59 52.40
N LEU A 656 -44.08 -47.89 52.26
CA LEU A 656 -43.70 -48.50 50.97
C LEU A 656 -44.77 -48.30 49.89
N ALA A 657 -46.06 -48.42 50.24
CA ALA A 657 -47.17 -48.13 49.34
C ALA A 657 -47.21 -46.67 48.85
N GLY A 658 -46.63 -45.72 49.62
CA GLY A 658 -46.44 -44.34 49.18
C GLY A 658 -45.29 -44.17 48.20
N GLU A 659 -44.17 -44.89 48.42
CA GLU A 659 -43.03 -44.89 47.49
C GLU A 659 -43.41 -45.52 46.14
N LEU A 660 -44.20 -46.61 46.15
CA LEU A 660 -44.71 -47.26 44.93
C LEU A 660 -45.56 -46.29 44.06
N LEU A 661 -46.33 -45.39 44.66
CA LEU A 661 -47.11 -44.41 43.91
C LEU A 661 -46.24 -43.37 43.18
N ALA A 662 -45.03 -43.09 43.67
CA ALA A 662 -44.13 -42.12 43.04
C ALA A 662 -43.50 -42.69 41.75
N HIS A 663 -42.81 -43.83 41.83
CA HIS A 663 -42.14 -44.45 40.67
C HIS A 663 -43.13 -44.89 39.57
N ARG A 664 -44.40 -45.19 39.92
CA ARG A 664 -45.48 -45.47 38.96
C ARG A 664 -45.77 -44.32 37.99
N SER A 665 -45.38 -43.08 38.31
CA SER A 665 -45.49 -41.92 37.39
C SER A 665 -44.40 -41.89 36.32
N LEU A 666 -43.18 -42.33 36.64
CA LEU A 666 -42.03 -42.39 35.73
C LEU A 666 -42.29 -43.36 34.58
N LEU A 667 -42.88 -44.53 34.89
CA LEU A 667 -43.36 -45.52 33.92
C LEU A 667 -44.51 -45.03 33.02
N GLN A 668 -45.15 -43.89 33.33
CA GLN A 668 -46.10 -43.22 32.44
C GLN A 668 -45.40 -42.21 31.52
N ARG A 669 -44.39 -41.46 31.99
CA ARG A 669 -43.63 -40.49 31.17
C ARG A 669 -43.00 -41.15 29.95
N GLY A 670 -42.43 -42.35 30.12
CA GLY A 670 -41.88 -43.16 29.03
C GLY A 670 -42.88 -43.57 27.93
N LYS A 671 -44.20 -43.44 28.15
CA LYS A 671 -45.20 -43.64 27.07
C LYS A 671 -45.39 -42.42 26.17
N GLN A 672 -45.07 -41.21 26.64
CA GLN A 672 -45.18 -39.98 25.83
C GLN A 672 -43.98 -39.85 24.89
N ILE A 673 -42.77 -40.08 25.40
CA ILE A 673 -41.52 -40.11 24.62
C ILE A 673 -41.63 -41.12 23.46
N LEU A 674 -42.17 -42.32 23.75
CA LEU A 674 -42.47 -43.37 22.74
C LEU A 674 -43.51 -42.98 21.68
N SER A 675 -44.25 -41.88 21.83
CA SER A 675 -45.26 -41.44 20.85
C SER A 675 -44.84 -40.25 19.97
N GLU A 676 -43.67 -39.65 20.23
CA GLU A 676 -43.30 -38.35 19.65
C GLU A 676 -42.03 -38.39 18.77
N GLN A 677 -41.15 -39.40 18.90
CA GLN A 677 -39.83 -39.44 18.22
C GLN A 677 -39.62 -40.57 17.20
N SER A 678 -38.61 -40.39 16.33
CA SER A 678 -38.30 -41.23 15.17
C SER A 678 -37.07 -42.13 15.28
N PHE A 679 -36.39 -42.20 16.42
CA PHE A 679 -35.22 -43.09 16.59
C PHE A 679 -35.58 -44.53 16.97
N SER A 680 -34.56 -45.40 17.02
CA SER A 680 -34.68 -46.87 16.87
C SER A 680 -35.49 -47.54 17.98
N ALA A 681 -36.83 -47.48 17.85
CA ALA A 681 -37.78 -47.74 18.92
C ALA A 681 -37.82 -49.17 19.49
N ALA A 682 -37.14 -50.12 18.85
CA ALA A 682 -37.26 -51.54 19.15
C ALA A 682 -36.63 -51.92 20.52
N GLY A 683 -35.39 -51.50 20.77
CA GLY A 683 -34.71 -51.76 22.04
C GLY A 683 -35.33 -50.99 23.22
N ILE A 684 -35.82 -49.78 22.93
CA ILE A 684 -36.61 -48.96 23.86
C ILE A 684 -37.84 -49.71 24.37
N GLN A 685 -38.51 -50.48 23.50
CA GLN A 685 -39.67 -51.26 23.89
C GLN A 685 -39.34 -52.50 24.74
N GLU A 686 -38.14 -53.09 24.67
CA GLU A 686 -37.75 -54.21 25.55
C GLU A 686 -37.53 -53.76 26.98
N HIS A 687 -36.57 -52.87 27.23
CA HIS A 687 -36.22 -52.48 28.61
C HIS A 687 -37.44 -51.86 29.33
N ILE A 688 -38.28 -51.11 28.61
CA ILE A 688 -39.55 -50.59 29.13
C ILE A 688 -40.58 -51.70 29.45
N LEU A 689 -40.54 -52.86 28.77
CA LEU A 689 -41.40 -54.02 29.08
C LEU A 689 -40.81 -54.89 30.21
N GLU A 690 -39.49 -55.04 30.27
CA GLU A 690 -38.77 -55.78 31.32
C GLU A 690 -38.96 -55.12 32.70
N VAL A 691 -38.69 -53.81 32.80
CA VAL A 691 -38.90 -53.04 34.04
C VAL A 691 -40.39 -52.96 34.43
N LYS A 692 -41.32 -53.07 33.47
CA LYS A 692 -42.76 -53.23 33.76
C LYS A 692 -43.13 -54.63 34.27
N GLY A 693 -42.34 -55.65 33.93
CA GLY A 693 -42.41 -56.98 34.53
C GLY A 693 -41.96 -56.93 35.98
N GLU A 694 -40.71 -56.51 36.22
CA GLU A 694 -40.14 -56.36 37.57
C GLU A 694 -41.05 -55.50 38.48
N TRP A 695 -41.59 -54.39 37.96
CA TRP A 695 -42.54 -53.54 38.67
C TRP A 695 -43.82 -54.28 39.09
N LYS A 696 -44.39 -55.10 38.20
CA LYS A 696 -45.62 -55.84 38.49
C LYS A 696 -45.37 -56.90 39.56
N ASP A 697 -44.26 -57.61 39.47
CA ASP A 697 -43.89 -58.62 40.45
C ASP A 697 -43.64 -57.99 41.84
N LEU A 698 -43.14 -56.76 41.88
CA LEU A 698 -43.05 -55.95 43.11
C LEU A 698 -44.43 -55.54 43.67
N GLU A 699 -45.39 -55.12 42.82
CA GLU A 699 -46.77 -54.83 43.25
C GLU A 699 -47.46 -56.09 43.81
N ASP A 700 -47.29 -57.24 43.16
CA ASP A 700 -47.87 -58.51 43.61
C ASP A 700 -47.23 -59.01 44.93
N GLN A 701 -45.90 -58.90 45.08
CA GLN A 701 -45.21 -59.19 46.34
C GLN A 701 -45.63 -58.26 47.49
N ALA A 702 -45.84 -56.97 47.19
CA ALA A 702 -46.31 -56.01 48.18
C ALA A 702 -47.74 -56.34 48.63
N ALA A 703 -48.64 -56.68 47.69
CA ALA A 703 -50.01 -57.10 48.00
C ALA A 703 -50.04 -58.38 48.88
N LEU A 704 -49.23 -59.39 48.54
CA LEU A 704 -49.10 -60.61 49.33
C LEU A 704 -48.60 -60.33 50.76
N ARG A 705 -47.62 -59.41 50.91
CA ARG A 705 -47.11 -59.00 52.22
C ARG A 705 -48.19 -58.32 53.08
N LEU A 706 -49.07 -57.51 52.48
CA LEU A 706 -50.18 -56.87 53.18
C LEU A 706 -51.19 -57.90 53.71
N HIS A 707 -51.50 -58.94 52.91
CA HIS A 707 -52.39 -60.03 53.30
C HIS A 707 -51.89 -60.74 54.57
N HIS A 708 -50.65 -61.24 54.56
CA HIS A 708 -50.06 -61.94 55.70
C HIS A 708 -49.92 -61.05 56.96
N LEU A 709 -49.70 -59.74 56.81
CA LEU A 709 -49.69 -58.79 57.93
C LEU A 709 -51.09 -58.58 58.54
N GLN A 710 -52.14 -58.60 57.71
CA GLN A 710 -53.53 -58.51 58.20
C GLN A 710 -53.97 -59.79 58.91
N GLU A 711 -53.56 -60.96 58.39
CA GLU A 711 -53.80 -62.26 59.02
C GLU A 711 -53.14 -62.37 60.41
N ALA A 712 -51.87 -61.95 60.52
CA ALA A 712 -51.16 -61.92 61.79
C ALA A 712 -51.80 -60.97 62.83
N LEU A 713 -52.47 -59.90 62.38
CA LEU A 713 -53.17 -58.97 63.27
C LEU A 713 -54.42 -59.62 63.87
N ASN A 714 -55.23 -60.27 63.04
CA ASN A 714 -56.46 -60.94 63.47
C ASN A 714 -56.16 -62.04 64.51
N ALA A 715 -55.13 -62.85 64.27
CA ALA A 715 -54.69 -63.91 65.19
C ALA A 715 -54.26 -63.36 66.56
N ALA A 716 -53.55 -62.23 66.58
CA ALA A 716 -53.11 -61.59 67.83
C ALA A 716 -54.26 -60.93 68.61
N GLN A 717 -55.33 -60.50 67.93
CA GLN A 717 -56.55 -59.99 68.57
C GLN A 717 -57.39 -61.11 69.19
N PHE A 718 -57.52 -62.24 68.49
CA PHE A 718 -58.27 -63.40 68.97
C PHE A 718 -57.78 -63.95 70.32
N SER A 719 -56.45 -63.99 70.52
CA SER A 719 -55.88 -64.43 71.79
C SER A 719 -56.35 -63.57 72.98
N THR A 720 -56.46 -62.24 72.79
CA THR A 720 -56.90 -61.35 73.89
C THR A 720 -58.40 -61.48 74.20
N GLU A 721 -59.24 -61.72 73.20
CA GLU A 721 -60.68 -61.96 73.41
C GLU A 721 -60.94 -63.24 74.22
N THR A 722 -60.06 -64.24 74.10
CA THR A 722 -60.17 -65.54 74.79
C THR A 722 -59.87 -65.40 76.29
N ASP A 723 -58.83 -64.66 76.64
CA ASP A 723 -58.39 -64.46 78.03
C ASP A 723 -59.42 -63.67 78.87
N ASP A 724 -60.12 -62.70 78.26
CA ASP A 724 -61.17 -61.92 78.93
C ASP A 724 -62.40 -62.77 79.32
N VAL A 725 -62.81 -63.73 78.48
CA VAL A 725 -63.97 -64.61 78.75
C VAL A 725 -63.66 -65.63 79.84
N LEU A 726 -62.43 -66.16 79.88
CA LEU A 726 -61.94 -67.04 80.96
C LEU A 726 -62.06 -66.38 82.34
N ALA A 727 -61.73 -65.09 82.45
CA ALA A 727 -61.79 -64.37 83.73
C ALA A 727 -63.23 -64.21 84.26
N TRP A 728 -64.20 -63.90 83.39
CA TRP A 728 -65.60 -63.71 83.79
C TRP A 728 -66.24 -65.01 84.34
N LEU A 729 -65.92 -66.14 83.71
CA LEU A 729 -66.46 -67.45 84.06
C LEU A 729 -66.12 -67.89 85.49
N GLN A 730 -64.91 -67.56 85.97
CA GLN A 730 -64.45 -67.91 87.31
C GLN A 730 -65.29 -67.25 88.43
N ASP A 731 -65.89 -66.08 88.18
CA ASP A 731 -66.77 -65.40 89.14
C ASP A 731 -68.22 -65.91 89.07
N ALA A 732 -68.70 -66.28 87.88
CA ALA A 732 -70.03 -66.91 87.74
C ALA A 732 -70.12 -68.24 88.52
N TYR A 733 -69.06 -69.05 88.47
CA TYR A 733 -68.94 -70.33 89.19
C TYR A 733 -69.19 -70.18 90.71
N ARG A 734 -68.66 -69.11 91.32
CA ARG A 734 -68.74 -68.86 92.77
C ARG A 734 -70.16 -68.59 93.28
N LEU A 735 -71.06 -68.13 92.41
CA LEU A 735 -72.45 -67.80 92.79
C LEU A 735 -73.38 -69.01 92.74
N VAL A 736 -73.08 -69.97 91.87
CA VAL A 736 -73.91 -71.18 91.69
C VAL A 736 -73.60 -72.26 92.73
N SER A 737 -72.37 -72.33 93.23
CA SER A 737 -71.93 -73.28 94.27
C SER A 737 -72.37 -72.91 95.71
N SER A 738 -73.68 -72.85 95.98
CA SER A 738 -74.27 -72.39 97.26
C SER A 738 -75.20 -73.44 97.91
N GLU A 739 -75.29 -73.47 99.25
CA GLU A 739 -75.88 -74.56 100.05
C GLU A 739 -77.21 -74.23 100.79
N ASP A 740 -77.89 -73.12 100.49
CA ASP A 740 -79.14 -72.69 101.17
C ASP A 740 -80.41 -73.04 100.36
N PHE A 741 -81.46 -73.62 100.97
CA PHE A 741 -82.60 -74.24 100.26
C PHE A 741 -84.03 -73.81 100.68
N GLY A 742 -84.23 -73.15 101.82
CA GLY A 742 -85.57 -72.83 102.35
C GLY A 742 -86.20 -73.93 103.22
N HIS A 743 -87.47 -73.76 103.60
CA HIS A 743 -88.16 -74.65 104.57
C HIS A 743 -89.67 -74.90 104.30
N ASP A 744 -90.23 -74.33 103.24
CA ASP A 744 -91.62 -74.51 102.79
C ASP A 744 -91.76 -74.10 101.31
N GLU A 745 -92.92 -74.37 100.69
CA GLU A 745 -93.13 -74.09 99.26
C GLU A 745 -92.86 -72.61 98.90
N TYR A 746 -93.13 -71.67 99.83
CA TYR A 746 -93.00 -70.24 99.58
C TYR A 746 -91.56 -69.72 99.70
N SER A 747 -90.82 -70.15 100.72
CA SER A 747 -89.42 -69.75 100.97
C SER A 747 -88.48 -70.29 99.88
N THR A 748 -88.65 -71.55 99.49
CA THR A 748 -87.85 -72.17 98.41
C THR A 748 -88.11 -71.50 97.05
N CYS A 749 -89.35 -71.10 96.75
CA CYS A 749 -89.66 -70.29 95.54
C CYS A 749 -88.90 -68.95 95.48
N SER A 750 -88.56 -68.34 96.63
CA SER A 750 -87.81 -67.07 96.69
C SER A 750 -86.34 -67.24 96.29
N LEU A 751 -85.72 -68.36 96.66
CA LEU A 751 -84.34 -68.70 96.29
C LEU A 751 -84.22 -69.08 94.81
N LEU A 752 -85.20 -69.84 94.27
CA LEU A 752 -85.30 -70.13 92.84
C LEU A 752 -85.29 -68.86 91.97
N LYS A 753 -85.93 -67.78 92.42
CA LYS A 753 -85.92 -66.51 91.69
C LYS A 753 -84.51 -65.89 91.57
N LYS A 754 -83.77 -65.83 92.68
CA LYS A 754 -82.38 -65.30 92.68
C LYS A 754 -81.45 -66.16 91.83
N HIS A 755 -81.65 -67.48 91.84
CA HIS A 755 -80.88 -68.39 91.00
C HIS A 755 -81.14 -68.14 89.50
N ARG A 756 -82.42 -67.96 89.12
CA ARG A 756 -82.79 -67.62 87.73
C ARG A 756 -82.05 -66.38 87.24
N ASP A 757 -81.98 -65.31 88.04
CA ASP A 757 -81.29 -64.06 87.67
C ASP A 757 -79.79 -64.27 87.30
N VAL A 758 -79.13 -65.31 87.85
CA VAL A 758 -77.73 -65.67 87.54
C VAL A 758 -77.64 -66.54 86.29
N SER A 759 -78.49 -67.57 86.14
CA SER A 759 -78.54 -68.39 84.92
C SER A 759 -78.90 -67.55 83.69
N ASP A 760 -79.80 -66.57 83.86
CA ASP A 760 -80.11 -65.53 82.88
C ASP A 760 -78.88 -64.74 82.42
N ALA A 761 -77.85 -64.59 83.27
CA ALA A 761 -76.60 -63.91 82.91
C ALA A 761 -75.62 -64.83 82.17
N VAL A 762 -75.59 -66.12 82.48
CA VAL A 762 -74.78 -67.14 81.80
C VAL A 762 -75.24 -67.33 80.35
N ASP A 763 -76.56 -67.51 80.11
CA ASP A 763 -77.09 -67.60 78.74
C ASP A 763 -76.85 -66.32 77.91
N LYS A 764 -76.74 -65.14 78.56
CA LYS A 764 -76.36 -63.88 77.90
C LYS A 764 -74.88 -63.79 77.54
N HIS A 765 -74.00 -64.61 78.12
CA HIS A 765 -72.58 -64.69 77.75
C HIS A 765 -72.29 -65.77 76.71
N ARG A 766 -73.17 -66.76 76.55
CA ARG A 766 -73.15 -67.77 75.46
C ARG A 766 -72.87 -67.20 74.06
N PRO A 767 -73.43 -66.05 73.63
CA PRO A 767 -73.13 -65.48 72.31
C PRO A 767 -71.68 -65.00 72.15
N HIS A 768 -70.99 -64.65 73.24
CA HIS A 768 -69.58 -64.23 73.22
C HIS A 768 -68.66 -65.43 73.05
N LEU A 769 -68.96 -66.56 73.71
CA LEU A 769 -68.29 -67.85 73.47
C LEU A 769 -68.48 -68.32 72.02
N VAL A 770 -69.70 -68.16 71.46
CA VAL A 770 -69.99 -68.44 70.04
C VAL A 770 -69.31 -67.42 69.10
N ALA A 771 -69.12 -66.18 69.52
CA ALA A 771 -68.36 -65.18 68.76
C ALA A 771 -66.88 -65.54 68.70
N LEU A 772 -66.27 -65.95 69.83
CA LEU A 772 -64.93 -66.53 69.89
C LEU A 772 -64.82 -67.73 68.94
N ARG A 773 -65.72 -68.72 69.03
CA ARG A 773 -65.64 -69.90 68.15
C ARG A 773 -65.80 -69.55 66.66
N LYS A 774 -66.57 -68.50 66.32
CA LYS A 774 -66.63 -67.94 64.96
C LYS A 774 -65.35 -67.21 64.56
N HIS A 775 -64.72 -66.46 65.46
CA HIS A 775 -63.48 -65.74 65.20
C HIS A 775 -62.31 -66.73 64.98
N LEU A 776 -62.22 -67.79 65.78
CA LEU A 776 -61.31 -68.93 65.56
C LEU A 776 -61.50 -69.57 64.17
N VAL A 777 -62.75 -69.70 63.70
CA VAL A 777 -63.10 -70.21 62.37
C VAL A 777 -62.89 -69.16 61.25
N ALA A 778 -62.69 -67.88 61.59
CA ALA A 778 -62.24 -66.83 60.68
C ALA A 778 -60.71 -66.67 60.63
N LEU A 779 -59.96 -67.18 61.63
CA LEU A 779 -58.50 -67.22 61.59
C LEU A 779 -57.99 -68.18 60.52
N PRO A 780 -56.87 -67.88 59.83
CA PRO A 780 -56.20 -68.81 58.93
C PRO A 780 -55.74 -70.08 59.67
N PRO A 781 -55.66 -71.25 58.98
CA PRO A 781 -55.28 -72.52 59.59
C PRO A 781 -53.94 -72.44 60.35
N GLN A 782 -52.94 -71.73 59.81
CA GLN A 782 -51.62 -71.53 60.43
C GLN A 782 -51.66 -70.92 61.85
N TYR A 783 -52.75 -70.24 62.22
CA TYR A 783 -52.99 -69.68 63.55
C TYR A 783 -54.09 -70.45 64.30
N ARG A 784 -55.16 -70.83 63.62
CA ARG A 784 -56.26 -71.64 64.17
C ARG A 784 -55.77 -72.97 64.73
N ASP A 785 -54.87 -73.63 64.03
CA ASP A 785 -54.47 -75.02 64.31
C ASP A 785 -53.28 -75.07 65.28
N GLN A 786 -52.93 -73.94 65.91
CA GLN A 786 -51.94 -73.88 66.99
C GLN A 786 -52.53 -74.45 68.28
N GLU A 787 -51.87 -75.46 68.83
CA GLU A 787 -52.33 -76.22 69.99
C GLU A 787 -52.63 -75.32 71.21
N GLU A 788 -51.80 -74.30 71.48
CA GLU A 788 -52.02 -73.34 72.57
C GLU A 788 -53.35 -72.56 72.42
N ILE A 789 -53.71 -72.19 71.18
CA ILE A 789 -54.93 -71.40 70.90
C ILE A 789 -56.17 -72.31 70.96
N GLN A 790 -56.08 -73.54 70.46
CA GLN A 790 -57.16 -74.53 70.63
C GLN A 790 -57.38 -74.90 72.11
N VAL A 791 -56.29 -75.05 72.89
CA VAL A 791 -56.36 -75.38 74.32
C VAL A 791 -57.06 -74.27 75.11
N ARG A 792 -56.67 -72.99 74.99
CA ARG A 792 -57.33 -71.91 75.76
C ARG A 792 -58.81 -71.70 75.40
N VAL A 793 -59.19 -71.91 74.13
CA VAL A 793 -60.61 -71.89 73.74
C VAL A 793 -61.34 -73.10 74.33
N GLY A 794 -60.69 -74.27 74.37
CA GLY A 794 -61.17 -75.44 75.08
C GLY A 794 -61.34 -75.20 76.58
N GLU A 795 -60.42 -74.53 77.25
CA GLU A 795 -60.52 -74.13 78.67
C GLU A 795 -61.71 -73.18 78.90
N ALA A 796 -61.93 -72.22 78.00
CA ALA A 796 -63.08 -71.30 78.07
C ALA A 796 -64.41 -72.02 77.85
N GLU A 797 -64.47 -72.97 76.92
CA GLU A 797 -65.64 -73.80 76.67
C GLU A 797 -65.89 -74.81 77.81
N GLN A 798 -64.84 -75.39 78.39
CA GLN A 798 -64.92 -76.24 79.58
C GLN A 798 -65.45 -75.45 80.79
N LEU A 799 -64.85 -74.32 81.13
CA LEU A 799 -65.26 -73.56 82.30
C LEU A 799 -66.67 -72.94 82.13
N TYR A 800 -67.07 -72.59 80.90
CA TYR A 800 -68.47 -72.25 80.61
C TYR A 800 -69.40 -73.44 80.87
N THR A 801 -68.98 -74.64 80.47
CA THR A 801 -69.75 -75.87 80.71
C THR A 801 -69.86 -76.19 82.20
N GLU A 802 -68.76 -76.13 82.96
CA GLU A 802 -68.76 -76.33 84.42
C GLU A 802 -69.66 -75.31 85.16
N VAL A 803 -69.65 -74.04 84.76
CA VAL A 803 -70.54 -73.00 85.30
C VAL A 803 -72.02 -73.34 85.03
N VAL A 804 -72.34 -73.79 83.81
CA VAL A 804 -73.71 -74.22 83.44
C VAL A 804 -74.12 -75.48 84.21
N GLU A 805 -73.24 -76.46 84.37
CA GLU A 805 -73.51 -77.71 85.09
C GLU A 805 -73.77 -77.44 86.58
N VAL A 806 -72.93 -76.65 87.25
CA VAL A 806 -73.15 -76.29 88.67
C VAL A 806 -74.38 -75.38 88.82
N ALA A 807 -74.69 -74.53 87.84
CA ALA A 807 -75.95 -73.78 87.82
C ALA A 807 -77.16 -74.73 87.79
N VAL A 808 -77.16 -75.71 86.88
CA VAL A 808 -78.23 -76.70 86.74
C VAL A 808 -78.38 -77.54 88.02
N LEU A 809 -77.30 -78.01 88.63
CA LEU A 809 -77.34 -78.73 89.91
C LEU A 809 -77.95 -77.88 91.04
N ARG A 810 -77.58 -76.59 91.12
CA ARG A 810 -78.14 -75.65 92.09
C ARG A 810 -79.62 -75.37 91.85
N GLN A 811 -80.03 -75.32 90.59
CA GLN A 811 -81.44 -75.22 90.21
C GLN A 811 -82.22 -76.48 90.59
N GLN A 812 -81.63 -77.66 90.38
CA GLN A 812 -82.22 -78.98 90.64
C GLN A 812 -82.62 -79.10 92.11
N TRP A 813 -81.66 -78.98 93.04
CA TRP A 813 -81.92 -79.10 94.48
C TRP A 813 -82.97 -78.13 95.04
N LEU A 814 -83.11 -76.95 94.44
CA LEU A 814 -84.15 -75.98 94.78
C LEU A 814 -85.53 -76.33 94.18
N HIS A 815 -85.60 -77.09 93.09
CA HIS A 815 -86.84 -77.72 92.62
C HIS A 815 -87.16 -78.99 93.42
N ASP A 816 -86.16 -79.79 93.78
CA ASP A 816 -86.36 -81.04 94.55
C ASP A 816 -87.01 -80.71 95.91
N ALA A 817 -86.47 -79.74 96.65
CA ALA A 817 -87.07 -79.28 97.91
C ALA A 817 -88.52 -78.73 97.74
N LEU A 818 -88.86 -78.18 96.57
CA LEU A 818 -90.21 -77.72 96.22
C LEU A 818 -91.15 -78.89 95.89
N ALA A 819 -90.62 -79.94 95.24
CA ALA A 819 -91.36 -81.09 94.77
C ALA A 819 -91.92 -81.94 95.93
N VAL A 820 -91.15 -82.11 97.03
CA VAL A 820 -91.60 -82.83 98.24
C VAL A 820 -92.93 -82.27 98.77
N TYR A 821 -93.00 -80.95 98.95
CA TYR A 821 -94.16 -80.31 99.56
C TYR A 821 -95.41 -80.35 98.67
N ARG A 822 -95.24 -80.52 97.35
CA ARG A 822 -96.34 -80.76 96.39
C ARG A 822 -96.80 -82.22 96.38
N MET A 823 -95.86 -83.16 96.43
CA MET A 823 -96.12 -84.60 96.39
C MET A 823 -97.25 -85.04 97.33
N PHE A 824 -97.13 -84.66 98.61
CA PHE A 824 -98.09 -85.04 99.66
C PHE A 824 -99.52 -84.51 99.42
N SER A 825 -99.69 -83.49 98.57
CA SER A 825 -101.01 -82.98 98.18
C SER A 825 -101.69 -83.87 97.13
N GLU A 826 -100.96 -84.26 96.07
CA GLU A 826 -101.52 -85.01 94.95
C GLU A 826 -101.77 -86.49 95.25
N VAL A 827 -100.93 -87.15 96.10
CA VAL A 827 -101.12 -88.56 96.53
C VAL A 827 -102.55 -88.79 97.03
N ASN A 828 -103.02 -87.92 97.93
CA ASN A 828 -104.35 -87.98 98.56
C ASN A 828 -105.51 -87.81 97.56
N SER A 829 -105.23 -87.32 96.35
CA SER A 829 -106.23 -87.05 95.32
C SER A 829 -106.29 -88.11 94.21
N CYS A 830 -105.28 -88.99 94.11
CA CYS A 830 -105.23 -90.04 93.09
C CYS A 830 -105.87 -91.35 93.56
N GLU A 831 -105.70 -91.70 94.84
CA GLU A 831 -106.40 -92.83 95.50
C GLU A 831 -107.90 -92.89 95.14
N LEU A 832 -108.58 -91.73 95.18
CA LEU A 832 -110.02 -91.58 95.01
C LEU A 832 -110.58 -91.93 93.60
N TRP A 833 -109.75 -92.13 92.57
CA TRP A 833 -110.20 -92.52 91.22
C TRP A 833 -109.84 -93.96 90.86
N ILE A 834 -108.78 -94.56 91.43
CA ILE A 834 -108.41 -95.96 91.14
C ILE A 834 -109.58 -96.89 91.53
N ASP A 835 -110.21 -96.62 92.68
CA ASP A 835 -111.42 -97.31 93.18
C ASP A 835 -112.59 -97.36 92.19
N GLU A 836 -112.67 -96.43 91.22
CA GLU A 836 -113.78 -96.34 90.27
C GLU A 836 -113.53 -97.09 88.95
N LYS A 837 -112.28 -97.19 88.47
CA LYS A 837 -111.95 -97.69 87.12
C LYS A 837 -111.54 -99.14 87.04
N GLU A 838 -110.97 -99.70 88.10
CA GLU A 838 -110.51 -101.09 88.15
C GLU A 838 -111.67 -102.09 87.87
N GLN A 839 -112.90 -101.68 88.17
CA GLN A 839 -114.15 -102.43 87.95
C GLN A 839 -114.54 -102.63 86.46
N TRP A 840 -113.77 -102.11 85.49
CA TRP A 840 -114.15 -102.11 84.06
C TRP A 840 -113.32 -103.05 83.15
N LEU A 841 -112.05 -103.37 83.47
CA LEU A 841 -111.04 -103.64 82.42
C LEU A 841 -111.05 -105.02 81.72
N ASP A 842 -111.05 -106.15 82.43
CA ASP A 842 -110.80 -107.55 81.98
C ASP A 842 -111.14 -108.04 80.50
N LYS A 843 -110.65 -107.43 79.37
CA LYS A 843 -111.01 -107.70 77.92
C LYS A 843 -109.95 -107.26 76.85
N MET A 844 -109.57 -108.03 75.78
CA MET A 844 -108.79 -107.56 74.58
C MET A 844 -108.58 -108.55 73.37
N GLU A 845 -108.42 -108.07 72.09
CA GLU A 845 -108.11 -108.80 70.80
C GLU A 845 -107.31 -107.92 69.74
N VAL A 846 -106.67 -108.44 68.65
CA VAL A 846 -105.52 -107.78 67.89
C VAL A 846 -105.41 -108.04 66.32
N PRO A 847 -104.60 -107.28 65.48
CA PRO A 847 -104.59 -107.26 63.97
C PRO A 847 -103.30 -107.79 63.20
N GLU A 848 -102.95 -107.31 61.97
CA GLU A 848 -102.08 -108.04 60.98
C GLU A 848 -100.91 -107.37 60.15
N ARG A 849 -101.10 -106.42 59.19
CA ARG A 849 -100.21 -106.18 57.98
C ARG A 849 -99.53 -104.78 57.83
N LEU A 850 -98.57 -104.52 56.90
CA LEU A 850 -98.04 -103.14 56.55
C LEU A 850 -99.10 -102.15 55.99
N GLU A 851 -100.38 -102.50 56.12
CA GLU A 851 -101.55 -101.63 55.96
C GLU A 851 -102.56 -101.99 57.09
N ASP A 852 -102.89 -103.29 57.32
CA ASP A 852 -103.86 -103.70 58.36
C ASP A 852 -103.36 -103.71 59.83
N VAL A 853 -102.08 -103.46 60.14
CA VAL A 853 -101.57 -103.33 61.54
C VAL A 853 -102.24 -102.15 62.26
N GLU A 854 -102.77 -101.19 61.51
CA GLU A 854 -103.00 -99.83 61.98
C GLU A 854 -104.33 -99.61 62.75
N VAL A 855 -105.35 -100.47 62.59
CA VAL A 855 -106.72 -100.14 63.04
C VAL A 855 -107.04 -100.46 64.50
N VAL A 856 -106.59 -101.60 65.05
CA VAL A 856 -106.99 -102.01 66.42
C VAL A 856 -106.32 -101.15 67.50
N ALA A 857 -105.16 -100.56 67.19
CA ALA A 857 -104.51 -99.54 68.03
C ALA A 857 -105.49 -98.44 68.45
N HIS A 858 -106.35 -98.00 67.52
CA HIS A 858 -107.20 -96.82 67.66
C HIS A 858 -108.32 -96.93 68.72
N ARG A 859 -108.60 -98.14 69.24
CA ARG A 859 -109.60 -98.31 70.32
C ARG A 859 -108.98 -98.39 71.72
N PHE A 860 -107.73 -98.83 71.82
CA PHE A 860 -106.98 -98.75 73.07
C PHE A 860 -106.67 -97.30 73.42
N GLU A 861 -106.36 -96.47 72.42
CA GLU A 861 -106.15 -95.02 72.55
C GLU A 861 -107.21 -94.26 73.38
N SER A 862 -108.48 -94.69 73.41
CA SER A 862 -109.53 -94.00 74.19
C SER A 862 -109.59 -94.44 75.66
N LEU A 863 -109.22 -95.68 75.98
CA LEU A 863 -108.99 -96.07 77.38
C LEU A 863 -107.65 -95.49 77.83
N ASP A 864 -106.62 -95.58 76.98
CA ASP A 864 -105.34 -94.92 77.16
C ASP A 864 -105.52 -93.43 77.40
N GLN A 865 -106.53 -92.73 76.88
CA GLN A 865 -106.76 -91.31 77.23
C GLN A 865 -107.22 -91.10 78.69
N GLU A 866 -108.10 -91.95 79.25
CA GLU A 866 -108.49 -91.83 80.66
C GLU A 866 -107.44 -92.45 81.60
N MET A 867 -106.82 -93.57 81.20
CA MET A 867 -105.65 -94.14 81.85
C MET A 867 -104.54 -93.10 81.86
N ASN A 868 -104.04 -92.58 80.74
CA ASN A 868 -103.06 -91.48 80.64
C ASN A 868 -103.50 -90.19 81.36
N SER A 869 -104.76 -90.03 81.75
CA SER A 869 -105.17 -88.93 82.64
C SER A 869 -104.95 -89.22 84.12
N LEU A 870 -105.13 -90.46 84.62
CA LEU A 870 -104.78 -90.79 86.02
C LEU A 870 -103.44 -91.52 86.17
N MET A 871 -103.00 -92.38 85.26
CA MET A 871 -101.57 -92.58 84.95
C MET A 871 -100.88 -91.22 84.84
N GLY A 872 -101.50 -90.22 84.22
CA GLY A 872 -100.97 -88.85 84.19
C GLY A 872 -100.70 -88.34 85.59
N ARG A 873 -101.72 -88.29 86.46
CA ARG A 873 -101.58 -87.80 87.85
C ARG A 873 -100.85 -88.72 88.83
N ILE A 874 -100.84 -90.02 88.55
CA ILE A 874 -100.14 -91.06 89.33
C ILE A 874 -98.69 -91.10 88.91
N LEU A 875 -98.36 -90.89 87.64
CA LEU A 875 -97.00 -90.54 87.21
C LEU A 875 -96.64 -89.17 87.74
N ASP A 876 -97.48 -88.12 87.70
CA ASP A 876 -97.15 -86.84 88.34
C ASP A 876 -96.77 -87.06 89.81
N VAL A 877 -97.54 -87.86 90.57
CA VAL A 877 -97.18 -88.26 91.94
C VAL A 877 -95.91 -89.13 91.98
N ASN A 878 -95.82 -90.18 91.18
CA ASN A 878 -94.75 -91.17 91.21
C ASN A 878 -93.44 -90.67 90.61
N GLU A 879 -93.48 -89.64 89.78
CA GLU A 879 -92.39 -88.96 89.10
C GLU A 879 -91.97 -87.76 89.93
N ILE A 880 -92.89 -87.00 90.55
CA ILE A 880 -92.52 -86.15 91.69
C ILE A 880 -91.82 -87.03 92.75
N VAL A 881 -92.31 -88.24 93.02
CA VAL A 881 -91.59 -89.20 93.87
C VAL A 881 -90.25 -89.62 93.24
N GLN A 882 -90.17 -90.13 92.00
CA GLN A 882 -88.88 -90.63 91.48
C GLN A 882 -87.87 -89.51 91.28
N GLN A 883 -88.26 -88.31 90.87
CA GLN A 883 -87.41 -87.10 90.88
C GLN A 883 -86.81 -86.88 92.28
N LEU A 884 -87.58 -87.12 93.35
CA LEU A 884 -87.08 -87.10 94.72
C LEU A 884 -86.26 -88.34 95.10
N LEU A 885 -86.55 -89.54 94.60
CA LEU A 885 -85.82 -90.76 94.94
C LEU A 885 -84.50 -90.92 94.20
N ASP A 886 -84.52 -90.73 92.89
CA ASP A 886 -83.37 -90.76 91.99
C ASP A 886 -82.53 -89.48 92.14
N GLY A 887 -83.16 -88.36 92.49
CA GLY A 887 -82.49 -87.16 93.03
C GLY A 887 -81.88 -87.37 94.43
N GLY A 888 -82.07 -88.54 95.06
CA GLY A 888 -81.44 -88.90 96.33
C GLY A 888 -81.95 -88.13 97.54
N HIS A 889 -83.16 -87.58 97.48
CA HIS A 889 -83.70 -86.66 98.48
C HIS A 889 -83.73 -87.28 99.90
N PRO A 890 -83.37 -86.53 100.96
CA PRO A 890 -83.28 -87.07 102.32
C PRO A 890 -84.55 -87.75 102.86
N SER A 891 -85.75 -87.26 102.50
CA SER A 891 -87.05 -87.85 102.90
C SER A 891 -87.48 -89.05 102.05
N SER A 892 -86.59 -89.60 101.22
CA SER A 892 -86.86 -90.67 100.25
C SER A 892 -87.59 -91.89 100.83
N THR A 893 -87.39 -92.27 102.09
CA THR A 893 -88.11 -93.40 102.71
C THR A 893 -89.60 -93.13 102.95
N GLU A 894 -89.97 -91.90 103.29
CA GLU A 894 -91.37 -91.50 103.53
C GLU A 894 -92.09 -91.25 102.20
N VAL A 895 -91.38 -90.58 101.29
CA VAL A 895 -91.78 -90.29 99.91
C VAL A 895 -92.04 -91.59 99.12
N ARG A 896 -91.12 -92.57 99.20
CA ARG A 896 -91.33 -93.93 98.64
C ARG A 896 -92.47 -94.68 99.32
N GLY A 897 -92.65 -94.53 100.64
CA GLY A 897 -93.75 -95.18 101.37
C GLY A 897 -95.14 -94.75 100.88
N CYS A 898 -95.33 -93.49 100.49
CA CYS A 898 -96.55 -93.01 99.84
C CYS A 898 -96.67 -93.51 98.39
N GLN A 899 -95.56 -93.51 97.65
CA GLN A 899 -95.51 -93.98 96.26
C GLN A 899 -95.86 -95.46 96.16
N ASP A 900 -95.17 -96.34 96.88
CA ASP A 900 -95.36 -97.79 96.84
C ASP A 900 -96.82 -98.19 97.09
N HIS A 901 -97.54 -97.41 97.92
CA HIS A 901 -98.97 -97.60 98.14
C HIS A 901 -99.78 -97.31 96.87
N LEU A 902 -99.68 -96.09 96.32
CA LEU A 902 -100.41 -95.67 95.13
C LEU A 902 -100.00 -96.48 93.88
N ASN A 903 -98.71 -96.78 93.72
CA ASN A 903 -98.17 -97.63 92.66
C ASN A 903 -98.67 -99.08 92.77
N SER A 904 -98.79 -99.62 93.99
CA SER A 904 -99.34 -100.97 94.18
C SER A 904 -100.81 -101.03 93.72
N ARG A 905 -101.59 -99.96 93.94
CA ARG A 905 -102.95 -99.85 93.39
C ARG A 905 -102.98 -99.63 91.88
N TRP A 906 -102.03 -98.86 91.35
CA TRP A 906 -101.98 -98.50 89.93
C TRP A 906 -101.49 -99.62 89.00
N ASN A 907 -100.46 -100.37 89.40
CA ASN A 907 -99.92 -101.42 88.54
C ASN A 907 -100.89 -102.59 88.36
N GLN A 908 -101.81 -102.81 89.32
CA GLN A 908 -102.91 -103.78 89.21
C GLN A 908 -103.88 -103.45 88.06
N ILE A 909 -104.08 -102.17 87.72
CA ILE A 909 -104.91 -101.76 86.58
C ILE A 909 -104.13 -101.66 85.25
N VAL A 910 -102.80 -101.47 85.27
CA VAL A 910 -101.96 -101.42 84.04
C VAL A 910 -101.63 -102.79 83.46
N GLU A 911 -101.31 -103.79 84.29
CA GLU A 911 -100.86 -105.11 83.80
C GLU A 911 -101.96 -105.84 82.99
N LEU A 912 -103.22 -105.46 83.19
CA LEU A 912 -104.40 -105.86 82.42
C LEU A 912 -104.44 -105.29 80.97
N VAL A 913 -103.58 -104.32 80.63
CA VAL A 913 -103.59 -103.57 79.36
C VAL A 913 -102.45 -104.01 78.43
N GLU A 914 -101.21 -104.03 78.91
CA GLU A 914 -100.02 -103.94 78.03
C GLU A 914 -99.69 -105.21 77.21
N GLN A 915 -100.23 -106.38 77.57
CA GLN A 915 -99.88 -107.70 77.00
C GLN A 915 -100.29 -107.94 75.52
N ARG A 916 -100.35 -106.89 74.67
CA ARG A 916 -101.14 -106.85 73.43
C ARG A 916 -100.55 -106.02 72.26
N LYS A 917 -99.23 -105.73 72.18
CA LYS A 917 -98.71 -104.64 71.29
C LYS A 917 -97.56 -104.87 70.25
N ASP A 918 -96.49 -105.62 70.53
CA ASP A 918 -95.15 -105.42 69.89
C ASP A 918 -94.93 -105.85 68.40
N HIS A 919 -93.83 -105.39 67.74
CA HIS A 919 -93.03 -106.16 66.72
C HIS A 919 -91.69 -105.54 66.17
N LEU A 920 -91.73 -104.44 65.38
CA LEU A 920 -91.40 -104.43 63.91
C LEU A 920 -89.98 -104.77 63.34
N ASP A 921 -89.36 -103.94 62.47
CA ASP A 921 -88.27 -104.31 61.49
C ASP A 921 -87.38 -103.12 60.99
N SER A 922 -86.20 -103.37 60.36
CA SER A 922 -85.42 -102.38 59.54
C SER A 922 -84.25 -102.97 58.68
N VAL A 923 -84.01 -102.45 57.44
CA VAL A 923 -82.93 -102.89 56.48
C VAL A 923 -82.46 -101.76 55.53
N LEU A 924 -81.16 -101.61 55.18
CA LEU A 924 -80.64 -100.64 54.15
C LEU A 924 -79.16 -100.82 53.65
N ARG A 925 -78.74 -100.02 52.63
CA ARG A 925 -77.37 -99.66 52.10
C ARG A 925 -76.73 -100.50 50.97
N LEU A 926 -75.90 -99.89 50.05
CA LEU A 926 -75.05 -100.61 49.05
C LEU A 926 -73.78 -99.92 48.43
N GLN A 927 -73.88 -99.07 47.37
CA GLN A 927 -72.83 -98.85 46.33
C GLN A 927 -71.85 -97.64 46.51
N ASN A 928 -70.68 -97.64 45.81
CA ASN A 928 -69.76 -96.47 45.61
C ASN A 928 -68.72 -96.66 44.44
N TYR A 929 -67.90 -95.63 44.14
CA TYR A 929 -66.53 -95.63 43.52
C TYR A 929 -66.36 -95.68 41.96
N LEU A 930 -65.10 -95.88 41.46
CA LEU A 930 -64.58 -96.21 40.10
C LEU A 930 -64.06 -95.12 39.10
N LEU A 931 -63.92 -93.84 39.45
CA LEU A 931 -63.96 -92.76 38.41
C LEU A 931 -62.65 -92.07 37.93
N GLU A 932 -61.59 -91.93 38.74
CA GLU A 932 -60.68 -90.76 38.57
C GLU A 932 -59.42 -90.90 37.70
N CYS A 933 -58.79 -92.09 37.60
CA CYS A 933 -57.39 -92.22 37.17
C CYS A 933 -57.04 -91.91 35.68
N THR A 934 -57.91 -91.24 34.92
CA THR A 934 -57.80 -91.16 33.44
C THR A 934 -57.24 -89.85 32.87
N GLU A 935 -57.18 -88.76 33.66
CA GLU A 935 -56.99 -87.41 33.09
C GLU A 935 -55.53 -86.93 32.95
N ILE A 936 -54.63 -87.31 33.88
CA ILE A 936 -53.28 -86.72 34.01
C ILE A 936 -52.40 -86.90 32.76
N LYS A 937 -52.57 -88.01 32.03
CA LYS A 937 -51.70 -88.40 30.89
C LYS A 937 -51.62 -87.35 29.77
N SER A 938 -52.67 -86.55 29.57
CA SER A 938 -52.80 -85.70 28.38
C SER A 938 -51.93 -84.43 28.39
N GLN A 939 -51.32 -84.06 29.52
CA GLN A 939 -50.80 -82.68 29.70
C GLN A 939 -49.33 -82.47 29.31
N ILE A 940 -48.53 -83.54 29.20
CA ILE A 940 -47.07 -83.44 29.00
C ILE A 940 -46.69 -83.17 27.53
N GLN A 941 -47.37 -83.82 26.57
CA GLN A 941 -47.00 -83.85 25.15
C GLN A 941 -46.99 -82.48 24.44
N ASP A 942 -47.74 -81.49 24.92
CA ASP A 942 -47.96 -80.24 24.20
C ASP A 942 -46.90 -79.16 24.46
N LYS A 943 -46.12 -79.24 25.55
CA LYS A 943 -45.09 -78.24 25.87
C LYS A 943 -43.93 -78.23 24.87
N ARG A 944 -43.50 -79.43 24.43
CA ARG A 944 -42.32 -79.61 23.56
C ARG A 944 -42.42 -78.88 22.21
N LYS A 945 -43.62 -78.85 21.62
CA LYS A 945 -43.89 -78.29 20.28
C LYS A 945 -43.75 -76.76 20.22
N ALA A 946 -43.58 -76.07 21.36
CA ALA A 946 -43.61 -74.62 21.45
C ALA A 946 -42.23 -73.93 21.27
N ILE A 947 -41.12 -74.68 21.33
CA ILE A 947 -39.75 -74.13 21.36
C ILE A 947 -39.18 -73.95 19.94
N ASP A 948 -39.29 -74.97 19.09
CA ASP A 948 -38.61 -75.05 17.78
C ASP A 948 -39.03 -73.97 16.75
N ALA A 949 -40.07 -73.18 17.06
CA ALA A 949 -40.69 -72.23 16.14
C ALA A 949 -39.97 -70.87 16.01
N THR A 950 -38.92 -70.57 16.80
CA THR A 950 -38.34 -69.21 16.91
C THR A 950 -36.96 -69.00 16.30
N GLN A 951 -36.30 -70.01 15.71
CA GLN A 951 -34.93 -69.89 15.19
C GLN A 951 -34.77 -69.15 13.83
N TYR A 952 -35.83 -68.54 13.30
CA TYR A 952 -35.86 -68.00 11.92
C TYR A 952 -36.39 -66.54 11.81
N ALA A 953 -36.37 -65.77 12.90
CA ALA A 953 -36.57 -64.32 12.83
C ALA A 953 -35.27 -63.59 12.40
N GLY A 954 -35.40 -62.51 11.64
CA GLY A 954 -34.25 -61.77 11.09
C GLY A 954 -33.51 -60.93 12.13
N SER A 955 -32.34 -60.40 11.75
CA SER A 955 -31.47 -59.58 12.60
C SER A 955 -31.97 -58.13 12.76
N ASP A 956 -33.24 -57.97 13.13
CA ASP A 956 -33.76 -56.73 13.67
C ASP A 956 -33.77 -56.77 15.21
N LEU A 957 -33.86 -55.58 15.81
CA LEU A 957 -33.91 -55.40 17.25
C LEU A 957 -35.30 -55.73 17.84
N GLY A 958 -36.18 -56.43 17.10
CA GLY A 958 -37.43 -57.03 17.58
C GLY A 958 -37.35 -58.55 17.74
N GLY A 959 -36.59 -59.23 16.87
CA GLY A 959 -36.42 -60.68 16.87
C GLY A 959 -35.70 -61.21 18.12
N VAL A 960 -34.70 -60.48 18.62
CA VAL A 960 -33.95 -60.85 19.84
C VAL A 960 -34.87 -60.85 21.07
N LEU A 961 -35.75 -59.85 21.17
CA LEU A 961 -36.68 -59.64 22.28
C LEU A 961 -37.71 -60.78 22.39
N ALA A 962 -38.06 -61.36 21.24
CA ALA A 962 -38.98 -62.49 21.14
C ALA A 962 -38.35 -63.83 21.58
N LEU A 963 -37.01 -63.94 21.59
CA LEU A 963 -36.29 -65.09 22.12
C LEU A 963 -36.13 -65.01 23.65
N GLN A 964 -35.76 -63.84 24.20
CA GLN A 964 -35.53 -63.64 25.65
C GLN A 964 -36.74 -64.08 26.49
N ARG A 965 -37.94 -63.66 26.07
CA ARG A 965 -39.19 -63.90 26.79
C ARG A 965 -39.73 -65.33 26.63
N ARG A 966 -39.16 -66.14 25.75
CA ARG A 966 -39.67 -67.49 25.42
C ARG A 966 -38.92 -68.60 26.14
N LEU A 967 -37.62 -68.42 26.40
CA LEU A 967 -36.81 -69.33 27.21
C LEU A 967 -37.35 -69.43 28.65
N SER A 968 -37.46 -68.30 29.36
CA SER A 968 -37.89 -68.25 30.76
C SER A 968 -39.29 -68.84 31.00
N THR A 969 -40.21 -68.68 30.03
CA THR A 969 -41.56 -69.30 30.12
C THR A 969 -41.56 -70.82 30.04
N MET A 970 -40.49 -71.44 29.56
CA MET A 970 -40.40 -72.89 29.37
C MET A 970 -39.76 -73.60 30.56
N GLU A 971 -38.79 -72.96 31.22
CA GLU A 971 -38.17 -73.46 32.46
C GLU A 971 -39.20 -73.61 33.59
N GLY A 972 -40.10 -72.62 33.74
CA GLY A 972 -41.19 -72.67 34.72
C GLY A 972 -42.26 -73.74 34.44
N ALA A 973 -42.36 -74.26 33.20
CA ALA A 973 -43.30 -75.32 32.87
C ALA A 973 -42.80 -76.72 33.31
N LEU A 974 -41.49 -76.87 33.51
CA LEU A 974 -40.84 -78.14 33.86
C LEU A 974 -40.88 -78.47 35.37
N SER A 975 -41.21 -77.51 36.25
CA SER A 975 -41.19 -77.72 37.71
C SER A 975 -42.52 -78.21 38.32
N VAL A 976 -43.62 -78.24 37.55
CA VAL A 976 -44.99 -78.43 38.08
C VAL A 976 -45.58 -79.81 37.82
N LEU A 977 -45.13 -80.52 36.76
CA LEU A 977 -45.71 -81.81 36.35
C LEU A 977 -45.10 -83.03 37.07
N GLU A 978 -43.87 -82.89 37.61
CA GLU A 978 -43.14 -83.97 38.30
C GLU A 978 -43.85 -84.50 39.57
N PRO A 979 -44.44 -83.67 40.47
CA PRO A 979 -45.00 -84.17 41.74
C PRO A 979 -46.35 -84.90 41.65
N LYS A 980 -47.26 -84.49 40.76
CA LYS A 980 -48.62 -85.08 40.67
C LYS A 980 -48.61 -86.56 40.27
N LEU A 981 -47.53 -86.97 39.62
CA LEU A 981 -47.26 -88.32 39.14
C LEU A 981 -47.00 -89.35 40.26
N LEU A 982 -46.94 -88.94 41.54
CA LEU A 982 -46.66 -89.83 42.68
C LEU A 982 -47.90 -90.28 43.47
N HIS A 983 -48.98 -89.50 43.51
CA HIS A 983 -50.07 -89.71 44.49
C HIS A 983 -51.18 -90.68 44.05
N LEU A 984 -51.53 -90.71 42.75
CA LEU A 984 -52.49 -91.68 42.19
C LEU A 984 -52.01 -93.15 42.27
N GLN A 985 -50.80 -93.37 42.79
CA GLN A 985 -50.22 -94.67 43.07
C GLN A 985 -50.79 -95.31 44.37
N GLU A 986 -51.40 -94.52 45.27
CA GLU A 986 -51.62 -94.91 46.67
C GLU A 986 -53.06 -95.38 46.99
N GLU A 987 -54.10 -94.63 46.58
CA GLU A 987 -55.49 -94.92 47.01
C GLU A 987 -56.01 -96.28 46.52
N ALA A 988 -55.53 -96.72 45.35
CA ALA A 988 -55.96 -97.94 44.69
C ALA A 988 -55.63 -99.24 45.46
N GLU A 989 -54.81 -99.18 46.51
CA GLU A 989 -54.48 -100.33 47.34
C GLU A 989 -55.54 -100.64 48.42
N HIS A 990 -56.45 -99.70 48.74
CA HIS A 990 -57.22 -99.75 50.00
C HIS A 990 -58.63 -100.37 49.92
N LEU A 991 -59.45 -99.98 48.92
CA LEU A 991 -60.87 -100.41 48.83
C LEU A 991 -61.05 -101.92 48.60
N ALA A 992 -59.97 -102.61 48.20
CA ALA A 992 -59.88 -104.05 47.95
C ALA A 992 -60.14 -104.96 49.18
N SER A 993 -60.44 -104.39 50.36
CA SER A 993 -60.41 -105.08 51.66
C SER A 993 -61.78 -105.29 52.33
N ALA A 994 -62.65 -104.28 52.36
CA ALA A 994 -63.72 -104.17 53.38
C ALA A 994 -64.98 -105.01 53.10
N GLN A 995 -65.45 -105.02 51.85
CA GLN A 995 -66.35 -106.06 51.35
C GLN A 995 -65.51 -106.95 50.42
N PRO A 996 -64.83 -108.00 50.94
CA PRO A 996 -63.76 -108.71 50.20
C PRO A 996 -64.24 -109.40 48.92
N GLY A 997 -65.54 -109.50 48.68
CA GLY A 997 -66.12 -109.96 47.40
C GLY A 997 -66.05 -108.97 46.23
N ARG A 998 -65.49 -107.76 46.38
CA ARG A 998 -65.53 -106.69 45.34
C ARG A 998 -64.18 -106.00 45.05
N ALA A 999 -63.07 -106.74 45.15
CA ALA A 999 -61.73 -106.15 45.25
C ALA A 999 -60.99 -105.79 43.94
N MET A 1000 -61.34 -106.39 42.79
CA MET A 1000 -60.59 -106.23 41.53
C MET A 1000 -60.88 -104.91 40.79
N GLU A 1001 -61.93 -104.19 41.17
CA GLU A 1001 -62.48 -103.00 40.49
C GLU A 1001 -61.63 -101.72 40.73
N VAL A 1002 -60.28 -101.81 40.79
CA VAL A 1002 -59.44 -100.76 41.42
C VAL A 1002 -58.08 -100.39 40.76
N LEU A 1003 -57.16 -101.32 40.44
CA LEU A 1003 -55.70 -101.01 40.40
C LEU A 1003 -55.01 -100.57 39.08
N VAL A 1004 -55.59 -100.79 37.88
CA VAL A 1004 -54.82 -100.82 36.61
C VAL A 1004 -54.30 -99.48 36.01
N PRO A 1005 -55.02 -98.33 36.03
CA PRO A 1005 -54.76 -97.25 35.03
C PRO A 1005 -53.46 -96.42 35.12
N PHE A 1006 -52.69 -96.51 36.20
CA PHE A 1006 -51.69 -95.48 36.57
C PHE A 1006 -50.38 -95.47 35.74
N GLU A 1007 -49.85 -96.63 35.36
CA GLU A 1007 -48.49 -96.82 34.81
C GLU A 1007 -48.22 -96.06 33.47
N GLY A 1008 -49.27 -95.68 32.75
CA GLY A 1008 -49.17 -95.18 31.38
C GLY A 1008 -48.67 -93.74 31.20
N ILE A 1009 -48.29 -93.01 32.24
CA ILE A 1009 -48.09 -91.56 32.21
C ILE A 1009 -46.61 -91.15 32.02
N SER A 1010 -45.65 -91.91 32.57
CA SER A 1010 -44.29 -91.43 32.85
C SER A 1010 -43.32 -91.27 31.66
N VAL A 1011 -43.72 -91.65 30.44
CA VAL A 1011 -42.79 -91.76 29.28
C VAL A 1011 -42.52 -90.45 28.55
N GLU A 1012 -43.46 -89.50 28.57
CA GLU A 1012 -43.42 -88.30 27.70
C GLU A 1012 -42.51 -87.16 28.21
N TRP A 1013 -41.84 -87.34 29.35
CA TRP A 1013 -41.20 -86.25 30.11
C TRP A 1013 -39.77 -85.89 29.65
N GLU A 1014 -38.98 -86.88 29.25
CA GLU A 1014 -37.54 -86.72 28.91
C GLU A 1014 -37.28 -85.81 27.69
N GLU A 1015 -38.11 -85.93 26.66
CA GLU A 1015 -37.82 -85.44 25.32
C GLU A 1015 -37.99 -83.90 25.17
N LEU A 1016 -38.41 -83.23 26.24
CA LEU A 1016 -38.66 -81.77 26.33
C LEU A 1016 -37.39 -80.96 26.67
N LYS A 1017 -36.43 -81.51 27.42
CA LYS A 1017 -35.30 -80.74 28.00
C LYS A 1017 -34.22 -80.34 26.98
N ARG A 1018 -34.19 -80.96 25.80
CA ARG A 1018 -33.03 -80.92 24.88
C ARG A 1018 -32.97 -79.71 23.94
N THR A 1019 -34.02 -78.90 23.85
CA THR A 1019 -34.16 -77.83 22.83
C THR A 1019 -34.00 -76.40 23.36
N LEU A 1020 -33.87 -76.17 24.67
CA LEU A 1020 -33.67 -74.82 25.22
C LEU A 1020 -32.28 -74.24 24.90
N GLN A 1021 -31.21 -74.99 25.17
CA GLN A 1021 -29.83 -74.47 25.25
C GLN A 1021 -29.35 -73.68 24.02
N GLY A 1022 -29.86 -74.00 22.83
CA GLY A 1022 -29.44 -73.35 21.58
C GLY A 1022 -29.97 -71.93 21.36
N CYS A 1023 -30.75 -71.35 22.28
CA CYS A 1023 -31.31 -70.00 22.13
C CYS A 1023 -30.66 -68.93 23.04
N GLU A 1024 -29.83 -69.33 24.01
CA GLU A 1024 -29.27 -68.41 25.02
C GLU A 1024 -28.10 -67.56 24.46
N ASP A 1025 -27.21 -68.17 23.67
CA ASP A 1025 -25.99 -67.51 23.15
C ASP A 1025 -26.26 -66.28 22.27
N SER A 1026 -27.46 -66.19 21.67
CA SER A 1026 -27.81 -65.09 20.75
C SER A 1026 -28.17 -63.77 21.45
N LEU A 1027 -28.34 -63.78 22.78
CA LEU A 1027 -28.94 -62.66 23.52
C LEU A 1027 -27.92 -61.66 24.09
N MET A 1028 -26.76 -62.14 24.52
CA MET A 1028 -25.72 -61.31 25.17
C MET A 1028 -25.19 -60.16 24.28
N VAL A 1029 -25.38 -60.27 22.96
CA VAL A 1029 -24.86 -59.34 21.95
C VAL A 1029 -25.73 -58.09 21.77
N ALA A 1030 -27.03 -58.14 22.09
CA ALA A 1030 -27.95 -57.04 21.82
C ALA A 1030 -27.93 -55.93 22.89
N GLY A 1031 -27.90 -56.28 24.18
CA GLY A 1031 -28.01 -55.29 25.27
C GLY A 1031 -26.89 -54.24 25.28
N ARG A 1032 -25.66 -54.63 24.92
CA ARG A 1032 -24.53 -53.69 24.80
C ARG A 1032 -24.69 -52.68 23.65
N LEU A 1033 -25.60 -52.93 22.71
CA LEU A 1033 -25.87 -52.00 21.61
C LEU A 1033 -26.70 -50.80 22.09
N GLN A 1034 -27.41 -50.90 23.22
CA GLN A 1034 -28.38 -49.90 23.67
C GLN A 1034 -27.76 -48.85 24.59
N SER A 1035 -26.91 -49.29 25.52
CA SER A 1035 -25.77 -48.48 26.04
C SER A 1035 -24.63 -48.41 24.99
N PHE A 1036 -24.99 -48.47 23.70
CA PHE A 1036 -24.25 -47.90 22.59
C PHE A 1036 -25.17 -47.07 21.65
N ILE A 1037 -26.35 -46.59 22.10
CA ILE A 1037 -27.13 -45.52 21.44
C ILE A 1037 -27.32 -44.23 22.33
N GLN A 1038 -26.78 -44.21 23.56
CA GLN A 1038 -26.80 -43.26 24.71
C GLN A 1038 -25.48 -42.47 25.05
N ASP A 1039 -24.70 -41.92 24.12
CA ASP A 1039 -23.57 -41.03 24.45
C ASP A 1039 -23.30 -39.99 23.39
N LEU A 1040 -23.26 -40.35 22.14
CA LEU A 1040 -23.86 -39.47 21.15
C LEU A 1040 -25.40 -39.34 21.50
N ASP A 1041 -26.18 -38.51 20.81
CA ASP A 1041 -27.44 -37.92 21.36
C ASP A 1041 -27.26 -37.04 22.61
N SER A 1042 -26.23 -37.24 23.43
CA SER A 1042 -25.50 -36.15 24.09
C SER A 1042 -23.93 -36.12 23.92
N PHE A 1043 -23.25 -36.37 22.72
CA PHE A 1043 -21.93 -35.98 21.94
C PHE A 1043 -21.53 -34.84 20.77
N LEU A 1044 -22.03 -34.05 19.73
CA LEU A 1044 -23.10 -33.25 18.97
C LEU A 1044 -23.75 -31.90 19.38
N THR A 1045 -24.68 -31.77 20.34
CA THR A 1045 -24.58 -30.71 21.34
C THR A 1045 -23.19 -30.68 22.05
N TRP A 1046 -22.14 -31.20 21.41
CA TRP A 1046 -20.71 -30.96 21.46
C TRP A 1046 -20.26 -30.81 20.01
N LEU A 1047 -20.13 -31.88 19.24
CA LEU A 1047 -19.60 -31.92 17.87
C LEU A 1047 -20.26 -30.91 16.86
N VAL A 1048 -21.59 -30.74 16.87
CA VAL A 1048 -22.40 -29.68 16.21
C VAL A 1048 -22.40 -28.33 16.98
N GLN A 1049 -21.64 -28.18 18.09
CA GLN A 1049 -20.74 -27.02 18.29
C GLN A 1049 -19.19 -27.14 18.38
N THR A 1050 -18.43 -27.94 17.60
CA THR A 1050 -17.03 -27.50 17.22
C THR A 1050 -16.71 -27.40 15.72
N GLN A 1051 -17.60 -27.89 14.87
CA GLN A 1051 -17.61 -27.81 13.41
C GLN A 1051 -17.63 -26.35 12.85
N THR A 1052 -18.71 -25.57 12.96
CA THR A 1052 -18.76 -24.09 12.73
C THR A 1052 -17.94 -23.22 13.71
N THR A 1053 -16.84 -23.73 14.25
CA THR A 1053 -15.71 -22.97 14.86
C THR A 1053 -14.47 -23.17 13.97
N ALA A 1054 -14.51 -24.20 13.11
CA ALA A 1054 -13.65 -24.45 11.98
C ALA A 1054 -14.16 -23.95 10.62
N ALA A 1055 -15.46 -23.62 10.48
CA ALA A 1055 -16.01 -22.53 9.54
C ALA A 1055 -15.99 -19.55 10.08
N SER A 1056 -15.72 -18.88 11.26
CA SER A 1056 -14.38 -18.42 11.74
C SER A 1056 -13.40 -18.15 10.64
N ASP A 1057 -13.91 -17.68 9.52
CA ASP A 1057 -13.15 -17.22 8.41
C ASP A 1057 -12.22 -16.13 8.92
N GLN A 1058 -12.59 -15.38 9.99
CA GLN A 1058 -11.67 -14.53 10.76
C GLN A 1058 -10.36 -15.26 11.04
N LEU A 1059 -9.38 -14.90 10.23
CA LEU A 1059 -7.98 -15.21 10.38
C LEU A 1059 -7.47 -14.33 11.54
N PRO A 1060 -6.76 -14.91 12.53
CA PRO A 1060 -6.11 -14.13 13.58
C PRO A 1060 -5.28 -12.99 12.99
N ASN A 1061 -5.47 -11.77 13.50
CA ASN A 1061 -4.71 -10.60 13.04
C ASN A 1061 -3.46 -10.36 13.88
N THR A 1062 -3.37 -11.03 15.04
CA THR A 1062 -2.29 -10.94 16.02
C THR A 1062 -1.78 -12.33 16.42
N LEU A 1063 -0.57 -12.37 16.98
CA LEU A 1063 0.04 -13.62 17.46
C LEU A 1063 -0.69 -14.15 18.70
N GLU A 1064 -1.13 -13.26 19.60
CA GLU A 1064 -1.85 -13.58 20.84
C GLU A 1064 -3.22 -14.24 20.58
N GLU A 1065 -3.89 -13.87 19.48
CA GLU A 1065 -5.10 -14.57 19.02
C GLU A 1065 -4.78 -15.98 18.50
N ALA A 1066 -3.69 -16.15 17.74
CA ALA A 1066 -3.29 -17.43 17.17
C ALA A 1066 -2.82 -18.45 18.24
N GLU A 1067 -2.02 -17.99 19.20
CA GLU A 1067 -1.56 -18.81 20.35
C GLU A 1067 -2.74 -19.31 21.20
N LYS A 1068 -3.83 -18.53 21.30
CA LYS A 1068 -5.03 -18.93 22.04
C LYS A 1068 -5.82 -20.05 21.33
N TYR A 1069 -5.96 -20.00 20.00
CA TYR A 1069 -6.58 -21.10 19.24
C TYR A 1069 -5.71 -22.37 19.24
N GLU A 1070 -4.41 -22.26 19.49
CA GLU A 1070 -3.51 -23.39 19.67
C GLU A 1070 -3.72 -24.08 21.05
N GLU A 1071 -3.92 -23.32 22.14
CA GLU A 1071 -4.36 -23.89 23.43
C GLU A 1071 -5.70 -24.65 23.33
N ASP A 1072 -6.67 -24.10 22.59
CA ASP A 1072 -7.98 -24.76 22.39
C ASP A 1072 -7.85 -26.03 21.51
N TYR A 1073 -6.86 -26.09 20.62
CA TYR A 1073 -6.51 -27.31 19.89
C TYR A 1073 -5.81 -28.35 20.78
N GLU A 1074 -4.88 -27.96 21.68
CA GLU A 1074 -4.30 -28.90 22.66
C GLU A 1074 -5.37 -29.52 23.57
N ARG A 1075 -6.42 -28.75 23.95
CA ARG A 1075 -7.59 -29.26 24.68
C ARG A 1075 -8.37 -30.30 23.87
N LEU A 1076 -8.61 -30.05 22.58
CA LEU A 1076 -9.25 -31.03 21.68
C LEU A 1076 -8.39 -32.30 21.50
N GLN A 1077 -7.07 -32.15 21.39
CA GLN A 1077 -6.15 -33.29 21.25
C GLN A 1077 -6.08 -34.14 22.53
N ALA A 1078 -6.17 -33.53 23.72
CA ALA A 1078 -6.30 -34.27 24.98
C ALA A 1078 -7.60 -35.08 25.09
N VAL A 1079 -8.70 -34.62 24.47
CA VAL A 1079 -9.93 -35.42 24.34
C VAL A 1079 -9.74 -36.57 23.33
N ASN A 1080 -8.98 -36.36 22.26
CA ASN A 1080 -8.66 -37.44 21.32
C ASN A 1080 -7.77 -38.53 21.97
N GLU A 1081 -6.77 -38.16 22.77
CA GLU A 1081 -5.94 -39.12 23.52
C GLU A 1081 -6.76 -39.92 24.55
N LEU A 1082 -7.82 -39.35 25.12
CA LEU A 1082 -8.78 -40.08 25.98
C LEU A 1082 -9.64 -41.08 25.20
N LEU A 1083 -10.00 -40.78 23.95
CA LEU A 1083 -10.83 -41.63 23.09
C LEU A 1083 -10.07 -42.82 22.47
N GLU A 1084 -8.73 -42.78 22.40
CA GLU A 1084 -7.91 -43.89 21.89
C GLU A 1084 -7.64 -45.00 22.94
N THR A 1085 -8.04 -44.82 24.20
CA THR A 1085 -7.76 -45.76 25.30
C THR A 1085 -9.00 -46.41 25.94
N GLU A 1086 -9.70 -47.29 25.22
CA GLU A 1086 -9.98 -48.69 25.65
C GLU A 1086 -10.67 -49.52 24.55
N GLU A 1087 -10.24 -50.77 24.34
CA GLU A 1087 -10.79 -51.66 23.30
C GLU A 1087 -12.06 -52.41 23.78
N ALA A 1088 -13.23 -52.08 23.23
CA ALA A 1088 -14.49 -52.82 23.45
C ALA A 1088 -15.18 -53.22 22.13
N PRO A 1089 -15.41 -54.51 21.83
CA PRO A 1089 -15.95 -54.95 20.54
C PRO A 1089 -17.48 -54.88 20.49
N LEU A 1090 -18.04 -54.15 19.50
CA LEU A 1090 -19.49 -54.01 19.31
C LEU A 1090 -19.99 -54.14 17.86
N PRO A 1091 -21.25 -54.60 17.62
CA PRO A 1091 -21.74 -54.97 16.29
C PRO A 1091 -21.89 -53.80 15.30
N HIS A 1092 -21.03 -53.80 14.27
CA HIS A 1092 -20.88 -52.69 13.32
C HIS A 1092 -22.05 -52.43 12.35
N ALA A 1093 -23.09 -53.27 12.29
CA ALA A 1093 -24.10 -53.23 11.22
C ALA A 1093 -25.25 -52.22 11.45
N ALA A 1094 -25.86 -52.22 12.64
CA ALA A 1094 -26.99 -51.33 12.95
C ALA A 1094 -26.53 -49.90 13.24
N LEU A 1095 -25.40 -49.77 13.92
CA LEU A 1095 -24.74 -48.50 14.20
C LEU A 1095 -24.08 -47.87 12.97
N GLN A 1096 -24.06 -48.55 11.82
CA GLN A 1096 -23.23 -48.11 10.69
C GLN A 1096 -23.65 -46.75 10.14
N GLN A 1097 -24.93 -46.38 10.13
CA GLN A 1097 -25.34 -45.03 9.72
C GLN A 1097 -24.94 -43.93 10.73
N TRP A 1098 -24.71 -44.34 11.99
CA TRP A 1098 -24.51 -43.44 13.11
C TRP A 1098 -23.00 -43.26 13.29
N LEU A 1099 -22.24 -44.35 13.47
CA LEU A 1099 -20.79 -44.32 13.33
C LEU A 1099 -20.34 -43.72 11.99
N GLN A 1100 -20.94 -44.00 10.83
CA GLN A 1100 -20.56 -43.32 9.57
C GLN A 1100 -20.69 -41.81 9.62
N LYS A 1101 -21.63 -41.26 10.39
CA LYS A 1101 -21.76 -39.82 10.52
C LYS A 1101 -21.14 -39.26 11.79
N LEU A 1102 -20.57 -40.12 12.64
CA LEU A 1102 -19.57 -39.73 13.63
C LEU A 1102 -18.25 -39.64 12.90
N ASP A 1103 -17.91 -40.60 12.04
CA ASP A 1103 -16.79 -40.48 11.13
C ASP A 1103 -16.96 -39.25 10.21
N VAL A 1104 -18.09 -39.08 9.51
CA VAL A 1104 -18.30 -37.88 8.67
C VAL A 1104 -18.54 -36.60 9.49
N GLY A 1105 -18.81 -36.70 10.79
CA GLY A 1105 -18.98 -35.56 11.70
C GLY A 1105 -17.67 -35.14 12.37
N TRP A 1106 -17.05 -36.08 13.10
CA TRP A 1106 -15.79 -36.03 13.84
C TRP A 1106 -14.58 -36.09 12.93
N ASN A 1107 -14.49 -36.96 11.92
CA ASN A 1107 -13.39 -36.88 10.95
C ASN A 1107 -13.58 -35.69 10.01
N LYS A 1108 -14.79 -35.14 9.83
CA LYS A 1108 -14.89 -33.80 9.22
C LYS A 1108 -14.63 -32.67 10.21
N LEU A 1109 -14.91 -32.85 11.52
CA LEU A 1109 -14.40 -31.97 12.58
C LEU A 1109 -12.88 -31.93 12.54
N LEU A 1110 -12.24 -33.09 12.41
CA LEU A 1110 -10.82 -33.26 12.25
C LEU A 1110 -10.38 -32.67 10.91
N GLU A 1111 -10.93 -33.05 9.74
CA GLU A 1111 -10.58 -32.45 8.43
C GLU A 1111 -10.63 -30.92 8.46
N MET A 1112 -11.58 -30.30 9.18
CA MET A 1112 -11.64 -28.84 9.28
C MET A 1112 -10.88 -28.23 10.43
N TRP A 1113 -10.73 -28.87 11.57
CA TRP A 1113 -9.78 -28.41 12.58
C TRP A 1113 -8.35 -28.72 12.18
N GLU A 1114 -8.11 -29.60 11.22
CA GLU A 1114 -6.84 -29.87 10.55
C GLU A 1114 -6.65 -28.98 9.33
N SER A 1115 -7.66 -28.69 8.51
CA SER A 1115 -7.54 -27.67 7.44
C SER A 1115 -7.47 -26.27 8.05
N ARG A 1116 -8.26 -25.97 9.08
CA ARG A 1116 -8.16 -24.75 9.87
C ARG A 1116 -6.91 -24.74 10.73
N ARG A 1117 -6.39 -25.85 11.27
CA ARG A 1117 -5.06 -25.88 11.89
C ARG A 1117 -3.96 -25.76 10.87
N GLU A 1118 -4.08 -26.27 9.65
CA GLU A 1118 -3.14 -25.97 8.58
C GLU A 1118 -3.18 -24.49 8.26
N VAL A 1119 -4.36 -23.87 8.09
CA VAL A 1119 -4.54 -22.41 7.92
C VAL A 1119 -4.01 -21.62 9.11
N LEU A 1120 -4.29 -22.03 10.35
CA LEU A 1120 -3.90 -21.34 11.59
C LEU A 1120 -2.43 -21.55 11.95
N VAL A 1121 -1.83 -22.71 11.66
CA VAL A 1121 -0.39 -22.98 11.82
C VAL A 1121 0.38 -22.33 10.68
N GLN A 1122 -0.14 -22.34 9.44
CA GLN A 1122 0.43 -21.56 8.35
C GLN A 1122 0.30 -20.06 8.60
N ALA A 1123 -0.76 -19.60 9.29
CA ALA A 1123 -0.89 -18.23 9.77
C ALA A 1123 0.05 -17.94 10.95
N HIS A 1124 0.08 -18.76 12.00
CA HIS A 1124 0.95 -18.60 13.15
C HIS A 1124 2.41 -18.56 12.70
N ILE A 1125 2.85 -19.52 11.87
CA ILE A 1125 4.20 -19.54 11.29
C ILE A 1125 4.41 -18.36 10.33
N PHE A 1126 3.39 -17.89 9.60
CA PHE A 1126 3.46 -16.62 8.85
C PHE A 1126 3.61 -15.40 9.76
N HIS A 1127 3.00 -15.37 10.94
CA HIS A 1127 3.10 -14.28 11.92
C HIS A 1127 4.41 -14.32 12.71
N LEU A 1128 4.94 -15.51 13.03
CA LEU A 1128 6.33 -15.73 13.47
C LEU A 1128 7.32 -15.25 12.40
N PHE A 1129 7.12 -15.66 11.15
CA PHE A 1129 7.91 -15.18 10.01
C PHE A 1129 7.81 -13.66 9.88
N LEU A 1130 6.63 -13.03 9.99
CA LEU A 1130 6.49 -11.57 9.97
C LEU A 1130 7.15 -10.87 11.16
N ARG A 1131 7.20 -11.48 12.34
CA ARG A 1131 7.95 -10.99 13.51
C ARG A 1131 9.46 -11.02 13.22
N ASP A 1132 9.95 -12.11 12.65
CA ASP A 1132 11.37 -12.31 12.39
C ASP A 1132 11.84 -11.54 11.14
N VAL A 1133 10.95 -11.34 10.16
CA VAL A 1133 11.06 -10.35 9.06
C VAL A 1133 11.15 -8.94 9.62
N LYS A 1134 10.29 -8.52 10.56
CA LYS A 1134 10.43 -7.19 11.21
C LYS A 1134 11.78 -7.04 11.91
N GLN A 1135 12.31 -8.11 12.53
CA GLN A 1135 13.64 -8.09 13.12
C GLN A 1135 14.74 -8.00 12.05
N ALA A 1136 14.64 -8.72 10.94
CA ALA A 1136 15.54 -8.62 9.79
C ALA A 1136 15.49 -7.25 9.10
N GLU A 1137 14.30 -6.69 8.88
CA GLU A 1137 14.06 -5.33 8.38
C GLU A 1137 14.67 -4.30 9.33
N SER A 1138 14.64 -4.50 10.64
CA SER A 1138 15.34 -3.62 11.59
C SER A 1138 16.87 -3.66 11.43
N PHE A 1139 17.46 -4.83 11.14
CA PHE A 1139 18.89 -4.93 10.85
C PHE A 1139 19.25 -4.26 9.53
N LEU A 1140 18.42 -4.40 8.49
CA LEU A 1140 18.60 -3.76 7.19
C LEU A 1140 18.43 -2.22 7.27
N ASN A 1141 17.39 -1.72 7.95
CA ASN A 1141 17.20 -0.28 8.21
C ASN A 1141 18.42 0.33 8.95
N ASN A 1142 18.97 -0.40 9.92
CA ASN A 1142 20.16 0.04 10.66
C ASN A 1142 21.43 0.03 9.77
N GLN A 1143 21.57 -0.93 8.86
CA GLN A 1143 22.66 -0.96 7.88
C GLN A 1143 22.53 0.17 6.84
N GLU A 1144 21.32 0.41 6.33
CA GLU A 1144 21.01 1.49 5.39
C GLU A 1144 21.31 2.87 5.99
N SER A 1145 20.84 3.14 7.21
CA SER A 1145 21.11 4.42 7.90
C SER A 1145 22.60 4.64 8.20
N ALA A 1146 23.36 3.58 8.49
CA ALA A 1146 24.81 3.65 8.69
C ALA A 1146 25.61 3.83 7.38
N LEU A 1147 25.05 3.46 6.22
CA LEU A 1147 25.67 3.65 4.90
C LEU A 1147 25.24 4.96 4.23
N ALA A 1148 24.07 5.52 4.57
CA ALA A 1148 23.51 6.71 3.94
C ALA A 1148 24.20 8.03 4.32
N LEU A 1149 24.91 8.09 5.46
CA LEU A 1149 25.50 9.32 6.01
C LEU A 1149 26.98 9.14 6.38
N VAL A 1150 27.82 8.87 5.38
CA VAL A 1150 29.29 8.83 5.56
C VAL A 1150 30.00 9.67 4.51
N GLU A 1151 30.65 10.76 4.96
CA GLU A 1151 31.48 11.60 4.10
C GLU A 1151 32.87 10.96 3.86
N LEU A 1152 33.48 11.22 2.70
CA LEU A 1152 34.80 10.72 2.34
C LEU A 1152 35.90 11.42 3.18
N PRO A 1153 36.64 10.73 4.06
CA PRO A 1153 37.59 11.38 4.94
C PRO A 1153 38.80 11.94 4.18
N THR A 1154 39.32 13.08 4.64
CA THR A 1154 40.29 13.91 3.90
C THR A 1154 41.72 13.83 4.44
N THR A 1155 42.00 13.00 5.45
CA THR A 1155 43.35 12.76 6.00
C THR A 1155 43.59 11.27 6.20
N VAL A 1156 44.83 10.80 6.08
CA VAL A 1156 45.15 9.37 6.20
C VAL A 1156 44.69 8.77 7.53
N GLU A 1157 44.87 9.49 8.63
CA GLU A 1157 44.42 9.07 9.98
C GLU A 1157 42.89 8.92 10.07
N THR A 1158 42.12 9.80 9.43
CA THR A 1158 40.66 9.73 9.41
C THR A 1158 40.15 8.65 8.45
N VAL A 1159 40.84 8.39 7.34
CA VAL A 1159 40.54 7.25 6.45
C VAL A 1159 40.87 5.92 7.14
N GLU A 1160 42.00 5.79 7.85
CA GLU A 1160 42.36 4.58 8.59
C GLU A 1160 41.40 4.31 9.77
N ALA A 1161 40.86 5.36 10.40
CA ALA A 1161 39.78 5.23 11.39
C ALA A 1161 38.44 4.82 10.75
N ALA A 1162 38.11 5.38 9.58
CA ALA A 1162 36.90 5.02 8.82
C ALA A 1162 36.96 3.57 8.29
N LEU A 1163 38.11 3.12 7.78
CA LEU A 1163 38.34 1.72 7.39
C LEU A 1163 38.20 0.75 8.57
N ARG A 1164 38.65 1.15 9.77
CA ARG A 1164 38.46 0.35 10.99
C ARG A 1164 36.98 0.24 11.37
N LYS A 1165 36.28 1.37 11.49
CA LYS A 1165 34.83 1.41 11.74
C LYS A 1165 34.02 0.64 10.68
N HIS A 1166 34.40 0.77 9.41
CA HIS A 1166 33.74 0.06 8.33
C HIS A 1166 34.01 -1.45 8.40
N LYS A 1167 35.20 -1.89 8.82
CA LYS A 1167 35.47 -3.30 9.09
C LYS A 1167 34.57 -3.84 10.21
N ASP A 1168 34.48 -3.13 11.33
CA ASP A 1168 33.61 -3.50 12.47
C ASP A 1168 32.12 -3.55 12.04
N PHE A 1169 31.70 -2.62 11.18
CA PHE A 1169 30.39 -2.59 10.53
C PHE A 1169 30.20 -3.80 9.59
N THR A 1170 31.15 -4.14 8.73
CA THR A 1170 31.03 -5.33 7.86
C THR A 1170 30.97 -6.62 8.66
N THR A 1171 31.72 -6.77 9.76
CA THR A 1171 31.65 -7.97 10.60
C THR A 1171 30.30 -8.08 11.33
N THR A 1172 29.69 -6.97 11.76
CA THR A 1172 28.32 -6.99 12.30
C THR A 1172 27.25 -7.17 11.20
N MET A 1173 27.50 -6.68 9.98
CA MET A 1173 26.67 -6.95 8.81
C MET A 1173 26.70 -8.43 8.41
N GLU A 1174 27.87 -9.08 8.43
CA GLU A 1174 28.05 -10.51 8.13
C GLU A 1174 27.41 -11.40 9.21
N LEU A 1175 27.56 -11.07 10.49
CA LEU A 1175 26.85 -11.77 11.57
C LEU A 1175 25.32 -11.65 11.45
N ASN A 1176 24.81 -10.47 11.09
CA ASN A 1176 23.38 -10.28 10.84
C ASN A 1176 22.93 -10.92 9.52
N LEU A 1177 23.80 -11.03 8.50
CA LEU A 1177 23.49 -11.69 7.23
C LEU A 1177 23.12 -13.15 7.43
N HIS A 1178 23.76 -13.87 8.36
CA HIS A 1178 23.34 -15.24 8.70
C HIS A 1178 21.91 -15.30 9.27
N ARG A 1179 21.49 -14.30 10.04
CA ARG A 1179 20.12 -14.24 10.60
C ARG A 1179 19.10 -13.82 9.54
N ILE A 1180 19.44 -12.85 8.69
CA ILE A 1180 18.60 -12.41 7.56
C ILE A 1180 18.45 -13.56 6.56
N LYS A 1181 19.52 -14.33 6.30
CA LYS A 1181 19.46 -15.56 5.50
C LYS A 1181 18.59 -16.63 6.13
N ALA A 1182 18.70 -16.90 7.43
CA ALA A 1182 17.80 -17.86 8.08
C ALA A 1182 16.31 -17.48 7.96
N VAL A 1183 15.98 -16.18 7.98
CA VAL A 1183 14.60 -15.70 7.72
C VAL A 1183 14.20 -15.84 6.25
N ILE A 1184 15.11 -15.56 5.31
CA ILE A 1184 14.90 -15.80 3.86
C ILE A 1184 14.69 -17.29 3.58
N GLU A 1185 15.58 -18.15 4.07
CA GLU A 1185 15.55 -19.61 3.92
C GLU A 1185 14.30 -20.22 4.59
N ALA A 1186 13.86 -19.70 5.74
CA ALA A 1186 12.57 -20.06 6.34
C ALA A 1186 11.37 -19.62 5.48
N GLY A 1187 11.39 -18.42 4.91
CA GLY A 1187 10.36 -17.94 4.00
C GLY A 1187 10.31 -18.74 2.68
N GLU A 1188 11.46 -19.05 2.09
CA GLU A 1188 11.58 -19.93 0.92
C GLU A 1188 11.09 -21.35 1.25
N SER A 1189 11.40 -21.87 2.44
CA SER A 1189 10.85 -23.14 2.94
C SER A 1189 9.32 -23.10 3.00
N LEU A 1190 8.72 -22.04 3.57
CA LEU A 1190 7.26 -21.88 3.67
C LEU A 1190 6.58 -21.73 2.29
N ILE A 1191 7.24 -21.07 1.33
CA ILE A 1191 6.77 -21.01 -0.06
C ILE A 1191 6.87 -22.39 -0.71
N SER A 1192 7.93 -23.16 -0.45
CA SER A 1192 8.10 -24.52 -0.99
C SER A 1192 7.12 -25.54 -0.37
N GLN A 1193 6.69 -25.28 0.87
CA GLN A 1193 5.63 -26.00 1.59
C GLN A 1193 4.23 -25.47 1.22
N ASN A 1194 4.13 -24.53 0.27
CA ASN A 1194 2.90 -24.02 -0.31
C ASN A 1194 1.93 -23.37 0.72
N ASN A 1195 2.48 -22.67 1.71
CA ASN A 1195 1.74 -21.91 2.74
C ASN A 1195 0.69 -20.96 2.11
N ILE A 1196 -0.51 -20.85 2.69
CA ILE A 1196 -1.61 -19.98 2.19
C ILE A 1196 -1.21 -18.52 1.93
N TYR A 1197 -0.23 -17.98 2.67
CA TYR A 1197 0.29 -16.63 2.47
C TYR A 1197 1.47 -16.56 1.49
N SER A 1198 1.73 -17.61 0.70
CA SER A 1198 2.93 -17.76 -0.14
C SER A 1198 3.26 -16.54 -0.99
N ASP A 1199 2.30 -15.84 -1.59
CA ASP A 1199 2.62 -14.63 -2.37
C ASP A 1199 2.95 -13.40 -1.52
N ARG A 1200 2.44 -13.30 -0.28
CA ARG A 1200 2.85 -12.29 0.70
C ARG A 1200 4.20 -12.63 1.35
N ILE A 1201 4.46 -13.92 1.58
CA ILE A 1201 5.77 -14.43 2.04
C ILE A 1201 6.81 -14.16 0.96
N ARG A 1202 6.55 -14.55 -0.30
CA ARG A 1202 7.40 -14.29 -1.47
C ARG A 1202 7.71 -12.81 -1.63
N GLN A 1203 6.71 -11.93 -1.54
CA GLN A 1203 6.93 -10.46 -1.50
C GLN A 1203 7.91 -10.01 -0.41
N ARG A 1204 7.84 -10.58 0.81
CA ARG A 1204 8.75 -10.24 1.92
C ARG A 1204 10.13 -10.87 1.78
N VAL A 1205 10.23 -12.11 1.30
CA VAL A 1205 11.49 -12.80 0.99
C VAL A 1205 12.23 -12.05 -0.12
N ASP A 1206 11.57 -11.76 -1.25
CA ASP A 1206 12.12 -11.00 -2.37
C ASP A 1206 12.64 -9.63 -1.90
N ALA A 1207 11.86 -8.92 -1.07
CA ALA A 1207 12.25 -7.62 -0.53
C ALA A 1207 13.45 -7.70 0.43
N LEU A 1208 13.48 -8.68 1.35
CA LEU A 1208 14.62 -8.91 2.26
C LEU A 1208 15.88 -9.29 1.49
N ALA A 1209 15.77 -10.20 0.51
CA ALA A 1209 16.88 -10.66 -0.32
C ALA A 1209 17.43 -9.53 -1.21
N SER A 1210 16.55 -8.76 -1.85
CA SER A 1210 16.94 -7.60 -2.66
C SER A 1210 17.68 -6.56 -1.82
N ARG A 1211 17.10 -6.13 -0.69
CA ARG A 1211 17.71 -5.14 0.21
C ARG A 1211 19.00 -5.64 0.86
N GLY A 1212 19.04 -6.90 1.30
CA GLY A 1212 20.24 -7.52 1.87
C GLY A 1212 21.41 -7.55 0.91
N ASN A 1213 21.18 -7.90 -0.36
CA ASN A 1213 22.20 -7.81 -1.40
C ASN A 1213 22.59 -6.36 -1.68
N GLN A 1214 21.62 -5.46 -1.86
CA GLN A 1214 21.86 -4.03 -2.13
C GLN A 1214 22.71 -3.37 -1.03
N ASN A 1215 22.44 -3.64 0.24
CA ASN A 1215 23.19 -3.10 1.37
C ASN A 1215 24.62 -3.66 1.45
N ARG A 1216 24.80 -4.95 1.18
CA ARG A 1216 26.11 -5.59 1.11
C ARG A 1216 26.95 -5.03 -0.05
N ASP A 1217 26.33 -4.81 -1.21
CA ASP A 1217 27.01 -4.32 -2.40
C ASP A 1217 27.33 -2.82 -2.27
N LEU A 1218 26.47 -2.02 -1.60
CA LEU A 1218 26.77 -0.65 -1.18
C LEU A 1218 27.92 -0.60 -0.16
N ALA A 1219 27.96 -1.53 0.80
CA ALA A 1219 29.08 -1.65 1.74
C ALA A 1219 30.40 -1.98 1.03
N GLN A 1220 30.40 -2.91 0.06
CA GLN A 1220 31.59 -3.19 -0.76
C GLN A 1220 32.04 -1.99 -1.58
N GLN A 1221 31.12 -1.27 -2.24
CA GLN A 1221 31.44 -0.03 -2.95
C GLN A 1221 31.99 1.06 -2.01
N TRP A 1222 31.56 1.09 -0.74
CA TRP A 1222 32.10 2.00 0.25
C TRP A 1222 33.50 1.59 0.73
N LEU A 1223 33.76 0.29 0.92
CA LEU A 1223 35.11 -0.24 1.16
C LEU A 1223 36.07 0.09 0.01
N GLU A 1224 35.64 -0.06 -1.25
CA GLU A 1224 36.44 0.34 -2.41
C GLU A 1224 36.73 1.85 -2.42
N LYS A 1225 35.71 2.69 -2.19
CA LYS A 1225 35.88 4.16 -2.08
C LYS A 1225 36.83 4.54 -0.95
N LEU A 1226 36.72 3.91 0.23
CA LEU A 1226 37.65 4.14 1.35
C LEU A 1226 39.07 3.66 1.04
N ASN A 1227 39.25 2.53 0.35
CA ASN A 1227 40.57 2.04 -0.06
C ASN A 1227 41.22 2.94 -1.12
N VAL A 1228 40.45 3.40 -2.12
CA VAL A 1228 40.92 4.38 -3.12
C VAL A 1228 41.27 5.70 -2.46
N GLN A 1229 40.44 6.18 -1.53
CA GLN A 1229 40.73 7.40 -0.75
C GLN A 1229 41.93 7.21 0.17
N TRP A 1230 42.15 6.02 0.75
CA TRP A 1230 43.34 5.73 1.55
C TRP A 1230 44.60 5.81 0.69
N VAL A 1231 44.62 5.14 -0.48
CA VAL A 1231 45.74 5.23 -1.44
C VAL A 1231 45.97 6.68 -1.90
N LEU A 1232 44.90 7.43 -2.21
CA LEU A 1232 44.98 8.82 -2.64
C LEU A 1232 45.54 9.75 -1.54
N GLN A 1233 45.04 9.64 -0.30
CA GLN A 1233 45.54 10.45 0.81
C GLN A 1233 46.94 10.02 1.25
N ARG A 1234 47.28 8.73 1.17
CA ARG A 1234 48.65 8.23 1.40
C ARG A 1234 49.60 8.80 0.36
N PHE A 1235 49.21 8.78 -0.92
CA PHE A 1235 49.97 9.39 -2.01
C PHE A 1235 50.10 10.91 -1.86
N HIS A 1236 49.07 11.61 -1.37
CA HIS A 1236 49.16 13.03 -1.04
C HIS A 1236 50.10 13.30 0.14
N GLN A 1237 50.07 12.48 1.20
CA GLN A 1237 51.01 12.56 2.33
C GLN A 1237 52.44 12.29 1.88
N ASP A 1238 52.68 11.25 1.08
CA ASP A 1238 53.99 10.92 0.51
C ASP A 1238 54.48 12.02 -0.43
N CYS A 1239 53.60 12.61 -1.24
CA CYS A 1239 53.92 13.80 -2.04
C CYS A 1239 54.23 15.02 -1.17
N HIS A 1240 53.55 15.22 -0.04
CA HIS A 1240 53.85 16.30 0.90
C HIS A 1240 55.18 16.07 1.62
N GLU A 1241 55.52 14.82 1.96
CA GLU A 1241 56.82 14.44 2.48
C GLU A 1241 57.92 14.62 1.43
N VAL A 1242 57.72 14.19 0.18
CA VAL A 1242 58.68 14.40 -0.92
C VAL A 1242 58.83 15.88 -1.25
N ARG A 1243 57.77 16.68 -1.16
CA ARG A 1243 57.80 18.14 -1.28
C ARG A 1243 58.57 18.79 -0.13
N ASN A 1244 58.37 18.34 1.12
CA ASN A 1244 59.13 18.78 2.29
C ASN A 1244 60.59 18.30 2.29
N LYS A 1245 60.88 17.13 1.72
CA LYS A 1245 62.24 16.63 1.49
C LYS A 1245 62.92 17.42 0.37
N ARG A 1246 62.19 17.84 -0.68
CA ARG A 1246 62.68 18.78 -1.70
C ARG A 1246 62.90 20.20 -1.16
N THR A 1247 62.01 20.76 -0.34
CA THR A 1247 62.24 22.10 0.24
C THR A 1247 63.35 22.09 1.29
N ARG A 1248 63.49 21.01 2.08
CA ARG A 1248 64.69 20.80 2.91
C ARG A 1248 65.95 20.63 2.07
N SER A 1249 65.90 19.95 0.92
CA SER A 1249 67.03 19.85 -0.01
C SER A 1249 67.39 21.18 -0.71
N SER A 1250 66.42 22.09 -0.94
CA SER A 1250 66.72 23.44 -1.45
C SER A 1250 67.28 24.36 -0.36
N VAL A 1251 66.88 24.16 0.91
CA VAL A 1251 67.53 24.83 2.05
C VAL A 1251 68.97 24.32 2.24
N TRP A 1252 69.21 23.01 2.11
CA TRP A 1252 70.56 22.40 2.15
C TRP A 1252 71.42 22.64 0.89
N SER A 1253 70.92 23.39 -0.10
CA SER A 1253 71.71 23.87 -1.26
C SER A 1253 71.77 25.40 -1.37
N CYS A 1254 71.16 26.13 -0.42
CA CYS A 1254 71.36 27.57 -0.18
C CYS A 1254 71.92 27.81 1.24
N SER A 1255 72.79 26.91 1.69
CA SER A 1255 73.67 27.08 2.84
C SER A 1255 75.11 26.64 2.49
N LEU A 1256 75.50 26.89 1.23
CA LEU A 1256 76.88 26.88 0.73
C LEU A 1256 77.18 28.19 -0.06
N TRP A 1257 76.39 29.22 0.25
CA TRP A 1257 76.54 30.66 0.02
C TRP A 1257 75.79 31.35 1.17
#